data_AF-A0AAE6BHY9-F1
#
_entry.id   AF-A0AAE6BHY9-F1
#
_cell.length_a   1.000
_cell.length_b   1.000
_cell.length_c   1.000
_cell.angle_alpha   90.00
_cell.angle_beta   90.00
_cell.angle_gamma   90.00
#
_symmetry.space_group_name_H-M   'P 1'
#
loop_
_entity.id
_entity.type
_entity.pdbx_description
1 polymer ?
#
loop_
_entity_poly.entity_id
_entity_poly.type
_entity_poly.pdbx_seq_one_letter_code
_entity_poly.pdbx_strand_id
1 'polypeptide(L)'
;MTANRLLLTILPAAIMIAALVMMSGLEHRLAALGTSAPARLALGRAGLVLPYVGAAAIGVVALFATHGSTNIKAAGLSVLAGSAVVVIIAMTREAIRLAAIASDVPAGQSVLAYADPATMLGAAVAFIGSVFALRVAIKGNAAFAMAAPKRIGGKRAVHGEADWMKLPEAAKVFPEAGGIVIGERYRVDRDSVATMPFRSDEPQSWGAGGKSPLLCFDGSFGSSHGIVFAGSGGFKTTSVTIPTALKWGGGLVVLDPSSEVAPMVIEHRRKAGRKVIVLDPTASGVGLNALDWIGRHGNTKEEDIVAVATWIMTDNAHTASARDDFFRASAMQLLTALIADVCLSGHTDEKEQTLRQVRANLSEPEPKLRARLTKIYEGSDSDFVKENVSVFVNMTPETFSGVYANAVKETHWLSYRNYAGLVSGDSFSTDDLANGETDIFIALDLKVLEAHPGFARVVIGSLLNAIYNRNGDVKGRTLFLLDEVARLGYLRILETARDAGRKYGITLTMIFQSLGQMREAYGGRDATSKWFESASWISFAAINDPDTADYISKRCGDTTVEVDQTNRSTGMKGSSRSRSKQLNRRPLILPHEVLRMRADEQIVFTAGNAPLRCGRAVWFRREDMKACVGENRFHKNSSGTDSPGR
;
A
#
# COMPACT_ATOMS: atom_id res chain seq x y z
N MET A 1 -10.83 6.43 27.20
CA MET A 1 -9.36 6.49 27.44
C MET A 1 -8.96 5.26 28.25
N THR A 2 -7.85 4.60 27.94
CA THR A 2 -7.38 3.44 28.72
C THR A 2 -6.78 3.89 30.05
N ALA A 3 -6.95 3.11 31.13
CA ALA A 3 -6.44 3.43 32.47
C ALA A 3 -4.94 3.77 32.49
N ASN A 4 -4.14 3.05 31.68
CA ASN A 4 -2.70 3.31 31.53
C ASN A 4 -2.39 4.69 30.95
N ARG A 5 -3.22 5.22 30.04
CA ARG A 5 -3.03 6.56 29.48
C ARG A 5 -3.32 7.63 30.54
N LEU A 6 -4.36 7.43 31.35
CA LEU A 6 -4.73 8.35 32.43
C LEU A 6 -3.65 8.42 33.52
N LEU A 7 -3.11 7.25 33.89
CA LEU A 7 -1.98 7.14 34.84
C LEU A 7 -0.75 7.89 34.31
N LEU A 8 -0.35 7.66 33.06
CA LEU A 8 0.82 8.33 32.47
C LEU A 8 0.63 9.84 32.27
N THR A 9 -0.61 10.33 32.16
CA THR A 9 -0.88 11.77 32.06
C THR A 9 -0.79 12.52 33.39
N ILE A 10 -1.02 11.84 34.52
CA ILE A 10 -1.16 12.52 35.82
C ILE A 10 0.00 12.17 36.77
N LEU A 11 0.39 10.90 36.80
CA LEU A 11 1.29 10.35 37.81
C LEU A 11 2.69 11.00 37.80
N PRO A 12 3.37 11.21 36.65
CA PRO A 12 4.68 11.85 36.63
C PRO A 12 4.67 13.26 37.23
N ALA A 13 3.71 14.11 36.81
CA ALA A 13 3.54 15.45 37.36
C ALA A 13 3.27 15.43 38.88
N ALA A 14 2.37 14.54 39.32
CA ALA A 14 2.01 14.41 40.72
C ALA A 14 3.21 14.02 41.59
N ILE A 15 4.03 13.05 41.16
CA ILE A 15 5.23 12.63 41.90
C ILE A 15 6.26 13.76 41.95
N MET A 16 6.46 14.50 40.85
CA MET A 16 7.37 15.65 40.84
C MET A 16 6.96 16.73 41.83
N ILE A 17 5.66 17.06 41.88
CA ILE A 17 5.11 18.06 42.81
C ILE A 17 5.19 17.54 44.26
N ALA A 18 4.84 16.27 44.50
CA ALA A 18 4.96 15.67 45.83
C ALA A 18 6.41 15.68 46.34
N ALA A 19 7.38 15.36 45.47
CA ALA A 19 8.79 15.40 45.80
C ALA A 19 9.26 16.82 46.13
N LEU A 20 8.82 17.83 45.37
CA LEU A 20 9.11 19.24 45.65
C LEU A 20 8.59 19.65 47.04
N VAL A 21 7.37 19.24 47.40
CA VAL A 21 6.77 19.56 48.70
C VAL A 21 7.49 18.82 49.83
N MET A 22 7.74 17.52 49.69
CA MET A 22 8.40 16.69 50.72
C MET A 22 9.84 17.11 51.01
N MET A 23 10.55 17.63 50.00
CA MET A 23 11.93 18.10 50.15
C MET A 23 12.02 19.56 50.62
N SER A 24 10.91 20.29 50.69
CA SER A 24 10.94 21.67 51.18
C SER A 24 11.31 21.75 52.67
N GLY A 25 12.13 22.72 53.06
CA GLY A 25 12.66 22.85 54.43
C GLY A 25 13.99 22.10 54.66
N LEU A 26 14.54 21.42 53.64
CA LEU A 26 15.87 20.81 53.70
C LEU A 26 16.99 21.82 53.93
N GLU A 27 16.79 23.08 53.52
CA GLU A 27 17.70 24.19 53.76
C GLU A 27 18.02 24.38 55.25
N HIS A 28 17.04 24.24 56.13
CA HIS A 28 17.25 24.37 57.59
C HIS A 28 17.96 23.14 58.17
N ARG A 29 17.59 21.95 57.69
CA ARG A 29 18.18 20.68 58.17
C ARG A 29 19.64 20.53 57.74
N LEU A 30 19.97 20.89 56.50
CA LEU A 30 21.31 20.82 55.97
C LEU A 30 22.20 21.94 56.52
N ALA A 31 21.67 23.16 56.66
CA ALA A 31 22.42 24.24 57.30
C ALA A 31 22.84 23.89 58.74
N ALA A 32 22.03 23.13 59.49
CA ALA A 32 22.35 22.69 60.85
C ALA A 32 23.57 21.76 60.95
N LEU A 33 23.96 21.09 59.85
CA LEU A 33 25.13 20.21 59.79
C LEU A 33 26.45 20.98 59.60
N GLY A 34 26.38 22.29 59.32
CA GLY A 34 27.56 23.13 59.13
C GLY A 34 28.21 23.52 60.46
N THR A 35 29.49 23.20 60.62
CA THR A 35 30.29 23.53 61.80
C THR A 35 30.87 24.95 61.79
N SER A 36 30.89 25.62 60.63
CA SER A 36 31.34 27.02 60.46
C SER A 36 30.30 27.86 59.71
N ALA A 37 30.31 29.19 59.89
CA ALA A 37 29.35 30.09 59.24
C ALA A 37 29.34 29.97 57.69
N PRO A 38 30.51 29.86 57.00
CA PRO A 38 30.54 29.59 55.57
C PRO A 38 29.95 28.22 55.20
N ALA A 39 30.20 27.19 56.03
CA ALA A 39 29.67 25.85 55.80
C ALA A 39 28.15 25.78 55.95
N ARG A 40 27.58 26.47 56.95
CA ARG A 40 26.12 26.56 57.14
C ARG A 40 25.43 27.23 55.95
N LEU A 41 26.03 28.30 55.42
CA LEU A 41 25.50 29.02 54.26
C LEU A 41 25.58 28.18 52.98
N ALA A 42 26.68 27.46 52.77
CA ALA A 42 26.83 26.55 51.64
C ALA A 42 25.82 25.40 51.68
N LEU A 43 25.65 24.76 52.84
CA LEU A 43 24.69 23.66 53.02
C LEU A 43 23.23 24.12 52.96
N GLY A 44 22.92 25.31 53.46
CA GLY A 44 21.60 25.93 53.32
C GLY A 44 21.24 26.18 51.85
N ARG A 45 22.18 26.74 51.06
CA ARG A 45 22.00 26.91 49.61
C ARG A 45 21.83 25.59 48.87
N ALA A 46 22.57 24.55 49.27
CA ALA A 46 22.37 23.21 48.72
C ALA A 46 20.95 22.67 49.01
N GLY A 47 20.44 22.91 50.23
CA GLY A 47 19.07 22.55 50.60
C GLY A 47 17.98 23.30 49.84
N LEU A 48 18.22 24.56 49.46
CA LEU A 48 17.29 25.32 48.61
C LEU A 48 17.20 24.78 47.18
N VAL A 49 18.31 24.27 46.63
CA VAL A 49 18.38 23.77 45.24
C VAL A 49 17.76 22.37 45.10
N LEU A 50 17.97 21.51 46.11
CA LEU A 50 17.62 20.09 46.08
C LEU A 50 16.17 19.77 45.68
N PRO A 51 15.13 20.47 46.19
CA PRO A 51 13.75 20.19 45.83
C PRO A 51 13.48 20.34 44.32
N TYR A 52 14.03 21.39 43.70
CA TYR A 52 13.85 21.67 42.29
C TYR A 52 14.63 20.67 41.41
N VAL A 53 15.88 20.36 41.79
CA VAL A 53 16.71 19.39 41.07
C VAL A 53 16.14 17.98 41.20
N GLY A 54 15.68 17.57 42.38
CA GLY A 54 15.08 16.26 42.61
C GLY A 54 13.77 16.09 41.84
N ALA A 55 12.91 17.11 41.81
CA ALA A 55 11.69 17.09 40.98
C ALA A 55 12.04 16.97 39.49
N ALA A 56 13.01 17.75 38.99
CA ALA A 56 13.48 17.65 37.61
C ALA A 56 14.05 16.27 37.27
N ALA A 57 14.86 15.69 38.17
CA ALA A 57 15.44 14.36 38.02
C ALA A 57 14.37 13.27 37.93
N ILE A 58 13.35 13.32 38.80
CA ILE A 58 12.20 12.40 38.76
C ILE A 58 11.49 12.50 37.41
N GLY A 59 11.25 13.72 36.91
CA GLY A 59 10.65 13.94 35.60
C GLY A 59 11.45 13.28 34.48
N VAL A 60 12.77 13.48 34.46
CA VAL A 60 13.66 12.85 33.48
C VAL A 60 13.63 11.32 33.59
N VAL A 61 13.73 10.77 34.81
CA VAL A 61 13.66 9.32 35.05
C VAL A 61 12.33 8.74 34.56
N ALA A 62 11.21 9.42 34.80
CA ALA A 62 9.91 9.00 34.32
C ALA A 62 9.83 8.96 32.78
N LEU A 63 10.43 9.94 32.09
CA LEU A 63 10.50 9.94 30.63
C LEU A 63 11.33 8.77 30.08
N PHE A 64 12.45 8.44 30.71
CA PHE A 64 13.27 7.28 30.32
C PHE A 64 12.60 5.95 30.67
N ALA A 65 11.92 5.85 31.82
CA ALA A 65 11.19 4.65 32.22
C ALA A 65 9.99 4.35 31.31
N THR A 66 9.46 5.37 30.64
CA THR A 66 8.33 5.25 29.70
C THR A 66 8.78 5.16 28.24
N HIS A 67 10.09 5.15 27.98
CA HIS A 67 10.64 4.99 26.64
C HIS A 67 10.19 3.67 26.00
N GLY A 68 9.70 3.74 24.76
CA GLY A 68 9.10 2.59 24.05
C GLY A 68 7.58 2.46 24.24
N SER A 69 6.96 3.22 25.16
CA SER A 69 5.52 3.23 25.34
C SER A 69 4.77 3.91 24.19
N THR A 70 3.57 3.42 23.86
CA THR A 70 2.64 4.04 22.91
C THR A 70 2.09 5.38 23.42
N ASN A 71 2.11 5.61 24.73
CA ASN A 71 1.62 6.83 25.38
C ASN A 71 2.74 7.77 25.84
N ILE A 72 3.97 7.61 25.31
CA ILE A 72 5.13 8.44 25.69
C ILE A 72 4.91 9.94 25.53
N LYS A 73 4.11 10.37 24.53
CA LYS A 73 3.75 11.79 24.35
C LYS A 73 2.92 12.33 25.53
N ALA A 74 2.08 11.47 26.11
CA ALA A 74 1.26 11.81 27.27
C ALA A 74 2.11 11.94 28.54
N ALA A 75 3.10 11.05 28.72
CA ALA A 75 4.11 11.17 29.77
C ALA A 75 4.96 12.44 29.58
N GLY A 76 5.35 12.76 28.34
CA GLY A 76 6.01 14.02 27.96
C GLY A 76 5.22 15.25 28.40
N LEU A 77 3.91 15.27 28.13
CA LEU A 77 3.03 16.37 28.52
C LEU A 77 2.86 16.46 30.05
N SER A 78 2.79 15.33 30.74
CA SER A 78 2.73 15.27 32.21
C SER A 78 3.99 15.86 32.85
N VAL A 79 5.17 15.40 32.44
CA VAL A 79 6.45 15.92 32.95
C VAL A 79 6.64 17.38 32.59
N LEU A 80 6.20 17.81 31.40
CA LEU A 80 6.22 19.23 31.01
C LEU A 80 5.37 20.08 31.97
N ALA A 81 4.14 19.63 32.28
CA ALA A 81 3.26 20.31 33.23
C ALA A 81 3.87 20.34 34.64
N GLY A 82 4.41 19.22 35.11
CA GLY A 82 5.12 19.13 36.40
C GLY A 82 6.32 20.09 36.48
N SER A 83 7.19 20.10 35.46
CA SER A 83 8.33 21.01 35.37
C SER A 83 7.90 22.48 35.35
N ALA A 84 6.82 22.82 34.63
CA ALA A 84 6.30 24.18 34.60
C ALA A 84 5.83 24.64 35.99
N VAL A 85 5.11 23.78 36.73
CA VAL A 85 4.70 24.06 38.11
C VAL A 85 5.92 24.24 39.02
N VAL A 86 6.94 23.40 38.91
CA VAL A 86 8.19 23.52 39.69
C VAL A 86 8.88 24.86 39.44
N VAL A 87 8.99 25.29 38.18
CA VAL A 87 9.58 26.60 37.80
C VAL A 87 8.75 27.76 38.34
N ILE A 88 7.41 27.69 38.23
CA ILE A 88 6.51 28.72 38.76
C ILE A 88 6.69 28.83 40.28
N ILE A 89 6.72 27.72 41.02
CA ILE A 89 6.91 27.73 42.48
C ILE A 89 8.27 28.33 42.85
N ALA A 90 9.34 27.99 42.12
CA ALA A 90 10.67 28.58 42.35
C ALA A 90 10.65 30.10 42.17
N MET A 91 10.06 30.58 41.07
CA MET A 91 9.92 32.00 40.75
C MET A 91 9.06 32.74 41.79
N THR A 92 7.93 32.15 42.21
CA THR A 92 7.05 32.75 43.21
C THR A 92 7.72 32.84 44.57
N ARG A 93 8.42 31.77 45.02
CA ARG A 93 9.17 31.79 46.28
C ARG A 93 10.25 32.87 46.28
N GLU A 94 10.96 32.99 45.17
CA GLU A 94 11.99 34.01 45.02
C GLU A 94 11.41 35.43 44.97
N ALA A 95 10.29 35.63 44.27
CA ALA A 95 9.60 36.91 44.22
C ALA A 95 9.11 37.35 45.61
N ILE A 96 8.56 36.43 46.42
CA ILE A 96 8.16 36.72 47.80
C ILE A 96 9.37 37.11 48.65
N ARG A 97 10.50 36.40 48.51
CA ARG A 97 11.75 36.71 49.22
C ARG A 97 12.30 38.09 48.85
N LEU A 98 12.32 38.41 47.56
CA LEU A 98 12.77 39.70 47.06
C LEU A 98 11.84 40.84 47.49
N ALA A 99 10.52 40.63 47.48
CA ALA A 99 9.54 41.61 47.96
C ALA A 99 9.71 41.90 49.46
N ALA A 100 10.07 40.89 50.27
CA ALA A 100 10.31 41.05 51.70
C ALA A 100 11.57 41.87 52.03
N ILE A 101 12.56 41.91 51.13
CA ILE A 101 13.83 42.64 51.31
C ILE A 101 13.81 43.99 50.56
N ALA A 102 12.78 44.24 49.75
CA ALA A 102 12.72 45.40 48.87
C ALA A 102 12.77 46.76 49.59
N SER A 103 12.29 46.84 50.84
CA SER A 103 12.38 48.05 51.67
C SER A 103 13.80 48.37 52.15
N ASP A 104 14.67 47.37 52.16
CA ASP A 104 16.00 47.42 52.76
C ASP A 104 17.11 47.57 51.69
N VAL A 105 16.73 47.62 50.41
CA VAL A 105 17.66 47.79 49.28
C VAL A 105 18.06 49.26 49.14
N PRO A 106 19.36 49.61 49.10
CA PRO A 106 19.83 50.99 48.93
C PRO A 106 19.29 51.66 47.66
N ALA A 107 18.93 52.94 47.77
CA ALA A 107 18.45 53.75 46.64
C ALA A 107 19.47 53.74 45.48
N GLY A 108 19.06 53.25 44.31
CA GLY A 108 19.89 53.14 43.11
C GLY A 108 20.31 51.71 42.75
N GLN A 109 20.01 50.70 43.57
CA GLN A 109 20.23 49.28 43.23
C GLN A 109 18.91 48.57 42.92
N SER A 110 18.93 47.67 41.93
CA SER A 110 17.77 46.85 41.59
C SER A 110 17.61 45.71 42.59
N VAL A 111 16.39 45.48 43.06
CA VAL A 111 16.02 44.36 43.94
C VAL A 111 16.40 43.01 43.30
N LEU A 112 16.39 42.92 41.96
CA LEU A 112 16.79 41.71 41.22
C LEU A 112 18.27 41.36 41.37
N ALA A 113 19.14 42.31 41.75
CA ALA A 113 20.56 42.04 41.99
C ALA A 113 20.79 41.13 43.22
N TYR A 114 19.78 41.00 44.08
CA TYR A 114 19.81 40.17 45.28
C TYR A 114 19.19 38.77 45.08
N ALA A 115 18.87 38.41 43.83
CA ALA A 115 18.28 37.11 43.51
C ALA A 115 19.17 35.95 43.97
N ASP A 116 18.59 34.92 44.60
CA ASP A 116 19.35 33.81 45.17
C ASP A 116 19.93 32.93 44.05
N PRO A 117 21.27 32.83 43.93
CA PRO A 117 21.87 32.02 42.87
C PRO A 117 21.47 30.54 42.94
N ALA A 118 21.15 30.03 44.13
CA ALA A 118 20.77 28.64 44.34
C ALA A 118 19.35 28.37 43.80
N THR A 119 18.39 29.23 44.13
CA THR A 119 17.01 29.15 43.61
C THR A 119 16.98 29.35 42.09
N MET A 120 17.77 30.29 41.57
CA MET A 120 17.94 30.47 40.12
C MET A 120 18.52 29.22 39.43
N LEU A 121 19.53 28.58 40.03
CA LEU A 121 20.10 27.33 39.53
C LEU A 121 19.07 26.20 39.51
N GLY A 122 18.28 26.05 40.59
CA GLY A 122 17.19 25.06 40.66
C GLY A 122 16.14 25.27 39.58
N ALA A 123 15.69 26.51 39.38
CA ALA A 123 14.75 26.88 38.32
C ALA A 123 15.32 26.59 36.92
N ALA A 124 16.60 26.89 36.69
CA ALA A 124 17.28 26.61 35.42
C ALA A 124 17.34 25.10 35.12
N VAL A 125 17.63 24.26 36.11
CA VAL A 125 17.63 22.78 35.95
C VAL A 125 16.23 22.27 35.62
N ALA A 126 15.20 22.74 36.33
CA ALA A 126 13.81 22.38 36.04
C ALA A 126 13.37 22.84 34.63
N PHE A 127 13.87 24.00 34.18
CA PHE A 127 13.64 24.50 32.82
C PHE A 127 14.34 23.66 31.75
N ILE A 128 15.57 23.19 31.97
CA ILE A 128 16.23 22.25 31.05
C ILE A 128 15.40 20.95 30.95
N GLY A 129 14.89 20.46 32.08
CA GLY A 129 13.96 19.32 32.11
C GLY A 129 12.69 19.56 31.30
N SER A 130 12.11 20.77 31.38
CA SER A 130 10.90 21.15 30.63
C SER A 130 11.14 21.19 29.12
N VAL A 131 12.31 21.69 28.67
CA VAL A 131 12.70 21.66 27.25
C VAL A 131 12.81 20.23 26.73
N PHE A 132 13.40 19.32 27.52
CA PHE A 132 13.46 17.91 27.15
C PHE A 132 12.07 17.25 27.14
N ALA A 133 11.24 17.51 28.14
CA ALA A 133 9.86 17.01 28.20
C ALA A 133 9.01 17.51 27.03
N LEU A 134 9.16 18.78 26.63
CA LEU A 134 8.52 19.37 25.46
C LEU A 134 8.97 18.64 24.18
N ARG A 135 10.28 18.36 24.05
CA ARG A 135 10.80 17.56 22.93
C ARG A 135 10.16 16.17 22.88
N VAL A 136 9.97 15.50 24.02
CA VAL A 136 9.30 14.19 24.11
C VAL A 136 7.79 14.30 23.80
N ALA A 137 7.10 15.34 24.28
CA ALA A 137 5.69 15.56 23.99
C ALA A 137 5.42 15.74 22.49
N ILE A 138 6.34 16.41 21.77
CA ILE A 138 6.24 16.63 20.32
C ILE A 138 6.70 15.39 19.54
N LYS A 139 7.91 14.88 19.82
CA LYS A 139 8.57 13.84 19.01
C LYS A 139 8.30 12.40 19.47
N GLY A 140 7.70 12.20 20.63
CA GLY A 140 7.51 10.86 21.22
C GLY A 140 8.82 10.10 21.39
N ASN A 141 8.82 8.80 21.07
CA ASN A 141 10.00 7.93 21.18
C ASN A 141 11.20 8.42 20.36
N ALA A 142 10.98 9.15 19.26
CA ALA A 142 12.07 9.72 18.46
C ALA A 142 12.87 10.81 19.21
N ALA A 143 12.40 11.30 20.36
CA ALA A 143 13.18 12.20 21.21
C ALA A 143 14.45 11.55 21.76
N PHE A 144 14.46 10.21 21.92
CA PHE A 144 15.55 9.42 22.50
C PHE A 144 16.50 8.81 21.46
N ALA A 145 16.18 8.93 20.16
CA ALA A 145 17.02 8.37 19.11
C ALA A 145 18.43 9.01 19.12
N MET A 146 19.45 8.17 19.00
CA MET A 146 20.83 8.63 18.80
C MET A 146 20.93 9.49 17.54
N ALA A 147 21.84 10.47 17.54
CA ALA A 147 22.12 11.28 16.37
C ALA A 147 22.62 10.38 15.23
N ALA A 148 21.76 10.10 14.26
CA ALA A 148 22.15 9.41 13.04
C ALA A 148 23.14 10.29 12.24
N PRO A 149 24.03 9.68 11.44
CA PRO A 149 24.92 10.42 10.54
C PRO A 149 24.12 11.43 9.71
N LYS A 150 24.62 12.66 9.63
CA LYS A 150 23.90 13.74 8.94
C LYS A 150 24.03 13.52 7.43
N ARG A 151 22.89 13.40 6.74
CA ARG A 151 22.87 13.39 5.26
C ARG A 151 23.27 14.75 4.72
N ILE A 152 24.13 14.75 3.71
CA ILE A 152 24.67 15.93 3.05
C ILE A 152 24.11 16.00 1.63
N GLY A 153 23.60 17.18 1.22
CA GLY A 153 23.11 17.45 -0.13
C GLY A 153 23.91 18.54 -0.85
N GLY A 154 23.74 18.66 -2.18
CA GLY A 154 24.36 19.68 -3.00
C GLY A 154 25.85 19.44 -3.28
N LYS A 155 26.64 20.52 -3.45
CA LYS A 155 28.06 20.47 -3.89
C LYS A 155 29.00 19.57 -3.07
N ARG A 156 28.59 19.11 -1.88
CA ARG A 156 29.37 18.22 -0.99
C ARG A 156 28.91 16.76 -1.02
N ALA A 157 27.91 16.41 -1.84
CA ALA A 157 27.36 15.07 -1.94
C ALA A 157 28.19 14.16 -2.87
N VAL A 158 29.45 13.89 -2.48
CA VAL A 158 30.44 13.16 -3.30
C VAL A 158 29.97 11.77 -3.74
N HIS A 159 29.09 11.12 -2.97
CA HIS A 159 28.60 9.76 -3.22
C HIS A 159 27.12 9.69 -3.62
N GLY A 160 26.53 10.82 -4.01
CA GLY A 160 25.11 10.94 -4.33
C GLY A 160 24.34 11.73 -3.29
N GLU A 161 23.19 12.25 -3.72
CA GLU A 161 22.30 13.13 -2.95
C GLU A 161 20.87 12.57 -2.85
N ALA A 162 20.70 11.26 -2.96
CA ALA A 162 19.39 10.65 -2.82
C ALA A 162 18.76 11.03 -1.47
N ASP A 163 17.50 11.44 -1.51
CA ASP A 163 16.69 11.70 -0.32
C ASP A 163 15.25 11.26 -0.54
N TRP A 164 14.48 11.17 0.54
CA TRP A 164 13.06 10.86 0.45
C TRP A 164 12.27 12.08 -0.04
N MET A 165 11.25 11.84 -0.85
CA MET A 165 10.26 12.85 -1.23
C MET A 165 9.68 13.51 0.02
N LYS A 166 9.60 14.85 0.03
CA LYS A 166 9.00 15.57 1.14
C LYS A 166 7.48 15.44 1.07
N LEU A 167 6.81 15.34 2.22
CA LEU A 167 5.35 15.19 2.27
C LEU A 167 4.56 16.30 1.54
N PRO A 168 4.98 17.58 1.54
CA PRO A 168 4.33 18.61 0.72
C PRO A 168 4.51 18.40 -0.78
N GLU A 169 5.65 17.86 -1.23
CA GLU A 169 5.87 17.49 -2.63
C GLU A 169 5.00 16.27 -3.00
N ALA A 170 4.92 15.28 -2.10
CA ALA A 170 4.03 14.13 -2.26
C ALA A 170 2.56 14.53 -2.42
N ALA A 171 2.10 15.57 -1.71
CA ALA A 171 0.74 16.09 -1.85
C ALA A 171 0.46 16.74 -3.21
N LYS A 172 1.51 17.24 -3.90
CA LYS A 172 1.38 17.81 -5.24
C LYS A 172 1.33 16.70 -6.30
N VAL A 173 2.15 15.66 -6.14
CA VAL A 173 2.20 14.52 -7.06
C VAL A 173 0.98 13.60 -6.87
N PHE A 174 0.56 13.40 -5.62
CA PHE A 174 -0.55 12.54 -5.24
C PHE A 174 -1.59 13.31 -4.42
N PRO A 175 -2.37 14.20 -5.05
CA PRO A 175 -3.36 15.01 -4.37
C PRO A 175 -4.47 14.14 -3.74
N GLU A 176 -5.02 14.62 -2.64
CA GLU A 176 -6.11 13.91 -1.94
C GLU A 176 -7.39 13.81 -2.81
N ALA A 177 -7.57 14.65 -3.83
CA ALA A 177 -8.71 14.56 -4.74
C ALA A 177 -8.60 13.42 -5.78
N GLY A 178 -7.44 12.77 -5.92
CA GLY A 178 -7.24 11.70 -6.89
C GLY A 178 -8.11 10.47 -6.61
N GLY A 179 -8.46 9.70 -7.64
CA GLY A 179 -9.35 8.55 -7.51
C GLY A 179 -8.68 7.24 -7.07
N ILE A 180 -7.39 7.06 -7.34
CA ILE A 180 -6.63 5.84 -7.01
C ILE A 180 -5.88 6.04 -5.70
N VAL A 181 -6.19 5.25 -4.67
CA VAL A 181 -5.56 5.44 -3.35
C VAL A 181 -4.21 4.73 -3.32
N ILE A 182 -3.14 5.51 -3.17
CA ILE A 182 -1.77 4.98 -3.03
C ILE A 182 -1.45 4.73 -1.55
N GLY A 183 -1.78 5.68 -0.68
CA GLY A 183 -1.39 5.60 0.74
C GLY A 183 -1.85 6.80 1.55
N GLU A 184 -1.13 7.06 2.65
CA GLU A 184 -1.40 8.16 3.57
C GLU A 184 -0.17 9.05 3.73
N ARG A 185 -0.40 10.36 3.82
CA ARG A 185 0.63 11.40 3.83
C ARG A 185 1.30 11.54 5.20
N TYR A 186 1.99 10.50 5.65
CA TYR A 186 2.85 10.53 6.83
C TYR A 186 3.97 9.49 6.73
N ARG A 187 4.97 9.65 7.60
CA ARG A 187 6.16 8.78 7.67
C ARG A 187 6.05 7.85 8.87
N VAL A 188 5.78 6.56 8.61
CA VAL A 188 5.62 5.54 9.66
C VAL A 188 6.92 5.39 10.46
N ASP A 189 8.07 5.39 9.79
CA ASP A 189 9.40 5.35 10.41
C ASP A 189 9.74 6.54 11.33
N ARG A 190 8.97 7.64 11.25
CA ARG A 190 9.13 8.82 12.11
C ARG A 190 8.01 8.96 13.14
N ASP A 191 7.06 8.04 13.16
CA ASP A 191 5.96 8.06 14.10
C ASP A 191 6.35 7.40 15.45
N SER A 192 5.60 7.67 16.51
CA SER A 192 5.84 7.10 17.85
C SER A 192 5.75 5.57 17.88
N VAL A 193 5.10 4.96 16.88
CA VAL A 193 4.93 3.51 16.74
C VAL A 193 6.01 2.85 15.89
N ALA A 194 7.00 3.59 15.35
CA ALA A 194 7.99 3.06 14.41
C ALA A 194 8.74 1.81 14.90
N THR A 195 8.97 1.66 16.20
CA THR A 195 9.68 0.54 16.82
C THR A 195 8.78 -0.63 17.24
N MET A 196 7.46 -0.49 17.09
CA MET A 196 6.47 -1.50 17.44
C MET A 196 6.00 -2.23 16.17
N PRO A 197 5.71 -3.55 16.23
CA PRO A 197 5.05 -4.26 15.14
C PRO A 197 3.63 -3.75 14.90
N PHE A 198 3.17 -3.72 13.66
CA PHE A 198 1.78 -3.42 13.36
C PHE A 198 0.87 -4.63 13.67
N ARG A 199 -0.24 -4.40 14.38
CA ARG A 199 -1.33 -5.33 14.63
C ARG A 199 -2.68 -4.71 14.23
N SER A 200 -3.46 -5.41 13.41
CA SER A 200 -4.76 -4.91 12.91
C SER A 200 -5.82 -4.84 13.99
N ASP A 201 -5.73 -5.70 15.00
CA ASP A 201 -6.61 -5.82 16.16
C ASP A 201 -6.22 -4.91 17.33
N GLU A 202 -5.05 -4.27 17.29
CA GLU A 202 -4.58 -3.36 18.34
C GLU A 202 -4.51 -1.91 17.86
N PRO A 203 -5.53 -1.07 18.10
CA PRO A 203 -5.54 0.34 17.68
C PRO A 203 -4.36 1.17 18.19
N GLN A 204 -3.74 0.76 19.30
CA GLN A 204 -2.56 1.44 19.85
C GLN A 204 -1.33 1.31 18.95
N SER A 205 -1.25 0.28 18.10
CA SER A 205 -0.14 0.07 17.19
C SER A 205 -0.28 0.88 15.89
N TRP A 206 -1.40 1.57 15.65
CA TRP A 206 -1.70 2.24 14.37
C TRP A 206 -1.06 3.62 14.22
N GLY A 207 -0.72 4.27 15.34
CA GLY A 207 -0.08 5.59 15.32
C GLY A 207 -0.93 6.68 14.67
N ALA A 208 -0.34 7.40 13.71
CA ALA A 208 -1.00 8.42 12.88
C ALA A 208 -1.78 7.83 11.69
N GLY A 209 -1.70 6.51 11.48
CA GLY A 209 -2.44 5.81 10.44
C GLY A 209 -3.95 5.98 10.61
N GLY A 210 -4.63 6.23 9.51
CA GLY A 210 -6.08 6.47 9.47
C GLY A 210 -6.52 7.91 9.77
N LYS A 211 -5.61 8.76 10.29
CA LYS A 211 -5.87 10.18 10.59
C LYS A 211 -5.17 11.12 9.63
N SER A 212 -4.19 10.60 8.90
CA SER A 212 -3.40 11.38 7.95
C SER A 212 -4.15 11.53 6.63
N PRO A 213 -4.01 12.67 5.92
CA PRO A 213 -4.61 12.87 4.60
C PRO A 213 -4.18 11.78 3.62
N LEU A 214 -5.05 11.43 2.67
CA LEU A 214 -4.73 10.42 1.66
C LEU A 214 -3.76 10.97 0.62
N LEU A 215 -2.94 10.06 0.08
CA LEU A 215 -2.17 10.25 -1.13
C LEU A 215 -2.88 9.48 -2.24
N CYS A 216 -3.41 10.20 -3.23
CA CYS A 216 -4.16 9.59 -4.31
C CYS A 216 -3.62 10.02 -5.67
N PHE A 217 -3.59 9.07 -6.59
CA PHE A 217 -3.26 9.31 -7.97
C PHE A 217 -4.52 9.61 -8.78
N ASP A 218 -4.46 10.67 -9.56
CA ASP A 218 -5.57 11.18 -10.38
C ASP A 218 -5.49 10.71 -11.84
N GLY A 219 -4.44 9.95 -12.21
CA GLY A 219 -4.23 9.50 -13.58
C GLY A 219 -3.78 10.62 -14.55
N SER A 220 -3.38 11.79 -14.05
CA SER A 220 -3.05 12.95 -14.87
C SER A 220 -1.72 12.83 -15.62
N PHE A 221 -0.76 12.07 -15.09
CA PHE A 221 0.58 11.91 -15.66
C PHE A 221 0.94 10.45 -15.98
N GLY A 222 2.07 10.27 -16.67
CA GLY A 222 2.60 8.95 -17.04
C GLY A 222 1.67 8.16 -17.96
N SER A 223 1.68 6.84 -17.86
CA SER A 223 0.71 5.95 -18.52
C SER A 223 -0.67 5.92 -17.86
N SER A 224 -0.87 6.60 -16.73
CA SER A 224 -1.96 6.39 -15.78
C SER A 224 -1.96 5.03 -15.07
N HIS A 225 -1.02 4.13 -15.33
CA HIS A 225 -1.02 2.79 -14.74
C HIS A 225 -0.22 2.72 -13.43
N GLY A 226 -0.63 1.81 -12.54
CA GLY A 226 0.01 1.55 -11.26
C GLY A 226 0.35 0.07 -11.07
N ILE A 227 1.45 -0.21 -10.38
CA ILE A 227 1.84 -1.57 -9.99
C ILE A 227 2.06 -1.62 -8.48
N VAL A 228 1.49 -2.63 -7.82
CA VAL A 228 1.63 -2.85 -6.38
C VAL A 228 2.26 -4.21 -6.14
N PHE A 229 3.39 -4.21 -5.43
CA PHE A 229 3.97 -5.41 -4.84
C PHE A 229 3.73 -5.39 -3.35
N ALA A 230 2.99 -6.37 -2.84
CA ALA A 230 2.81 -6.54 -1.41
C ALA A 230 2.80 -8.02 -1.05
N GLY A 231 3.68 -8.43 -0.14
CA GLY A 231 3.71 -9.83 0.32
C GLY A 231 2.40 -10.28 0.97
N SER A 232 2.31 -11.59 1.29
CA SER A 232 1.19 -12.12 2.08
C SER A 232 1.06 -11.35 3.40
N GLY A 233 -0.18 -11.01 3.78
CA GLY A 233 -0.44 -10.14 4.94
C GLY A 233 -0.09 -8.66 4.72
N GLY A 234 0.29 -8.25 3.50
CA GLY A 234 0.61 -6.86 3.15
C GLY A 234 -0.60 -5.94 2.94
N PHE A 235 -1.80 -6.35 3.37
CA PHE A 235 -3.04 -5.58 3.31
C PHE A 235 -3.38 -5.07 1.90
N LYS A 236 -3.13 -5.87 0.85
CA LYS A 236 -3.43 -5.53 -0.56
C LYS A 236 -4.85 -5.02 -0.74
N THR A 237 -5.81 -5.89 -0.45
CA THR A 237 -7.24 -5.62 -0.60
C THR A 237 -7.69 -4.51 0.34
N THR A 238 -7.23 -4.57 1.60
CA THR A 238 -7.60 -3.63 2.66
C THR A 238 -7.06 -2.21 2.47
N SER A 239 -5.92 -2.03 1.82
CA SER A 239 -5.26 -0.72 1.74
C SER A 239 -5.11 -0.15 0.33
N VAL A 240 -5.42 -0.93 -0.70
CA VAL A 240 -5.41 -0.48 -2.10
C VAL A 240 -6.77 -0.71 -2.71
N THR A 241 -7.27 -1.95 -2.72
CA THR A 241 -8.45 -2.32 -3.50
C THR A 241 -9.72 -1.66 -2.98
N ILE A 242 -10.04 -1.84 -1.69
CA ILE A 242 -11.22 -1.24 -1.05
C ILE A 242 -11.14 0.29 -1.06
N PRO A 243 -10.07 0.94 -0.58
CA PRO A 243 -9.97 2.40 -0.62
C PRO A 243 -10.14 2.99 -2.02
N THR A 244 -9.55 2.34 -3.03
CA THR A 244 -9.67 2.80 -4.43
C THR A 244 -11.07 2.59 -4.97
N ALA A 245 -11.73 1.45 -4.71
CA ALA A 245 -13.10 1.22 -5.13
C ALA A 245 -14.10 2.23 -4.50
N LEU A 246 -13.85 2.66 -3.26
CA LEU A 246 -14.67 3.70 -2.61
C LEU A 246 -14.45 5.09 -3.20
N LYS A 247 -13.24 5.40 -3.69
CA LYS A 247 -12.85 6.75 -4.11
C LYS A 247 -12.94 7.00 -5.61
N TRP A 248 -12.72 5.97 -6.43
CA TRP A 248 -12.67 6.10 -7.88
C TRP A 248 -14.03 6.50 -8.46
N GLY A 249 -14.14 7.65 -9.12
CA GLY A 249 -15.43 8.15 -9.62
C GLY A 249 -15.90 7.57 -10.96
N GLY A 250 -15.01 6.90 -11.72
CA GLY A 250 -15.28 6.40 -13.07
C GLY A 250 -15.60 4.90 -13.11
N GLY A 251 -15.63 4.35 -14.34
CA GLY A 251 -15.81 2.93 -14.64
C GLY A 251 -14.85 2.06 -13.83
N LEU A 252 -15.30 0.95 -13.27
CA LEU A 252 -14.48 0.11 -12.40
C LEU A 252 -14.62 -1.36 -12.79
N VAL A 253 -13.52 -2.02 -13.11
CA VAL A 253 -13.45 -3.48 -13.28
C VAL A 253 -12.50 -4.03 -12.22
N VAL A 254 -13.00 -4.90 -11.34
CA VAL A 254 -12.19 -5.48 -10.25
C VAL A 254 -12.08 -6.98 -10.42
N LEU A 255 -10.85 -7.51 -10.48
CA LEU A 255 -10.60 -8.94 -10.27
C LEU A 255 -10.44 -9.18 -8.77
N ASP A 256 -11.31 -10.02 -8.20
CA ASP A 256 -11.40 -10.27 -6.76
C ASP A 256 -11.35 -11.78 -6.45
N PRO A 257 -10.14 -12.35 -6.30
CA PRO A 257 -9.97 -13.77 -5.97
C PRO A 257 -10.48 -14.18 -4.59
N SER A 258 -10.61 -13.22 -3.67
CA SER A 258 -11.11 -13.46 -2.32
C SER A 258 -12.60 -13.16 -2.19
N SER A 259 -13.29 -12.82 -3.28
CA SER A 259 -14.73 -12.48 -3.38
C SER A 259 -15.26 -11.69 -2.17
N GLU A 260 -14.46 -10.74 -1.67
CA GLU A 260 -14.77 -9.93 -0.49
C GLU A 260 -15.03 -8.47 -0.84
N VAL A 261 -14.54 -8.00 -1.98
CA VAL A 261 -14.56 -6.59 -2.36
C VAL A 261 -15.98 -6.16 -2.70
N ALA A 262 -16.68 -6.90 -3.56
CA ALA A 262 -18.00 -6.51 -4.02
C ALA A 262 -19.01 -6.33 -2.87
N PRO A 263 -19.18 -7.29 -1.93
CA PRO A 263 -20.07 -7.12 -0.78
C PRO A 263 -19.74 -5.88 0.07
N MET A 264 -18.45 -5.55 0.19
CA MET A 264 -17.99 -4.43 1.02
C MET A 264 -18.25 -3.06 0.40
N VAL A 265 -18.32 -2.92 -0.94
CA VAL A 265 -18.40 -1.60 -1.60
C VAL A 265 -19.65 -1.38 -2.44
N ILE A 266 -20.41 -2.43 -2.78
CA ILE A 266 -21.51 -2.36 -3.75
C ILE A 266 -22.58 -1.32 -3.38
N GLU A 267 -22.94 -1.19 -2.11
CA GLU A 267 -23.94 -0.22 -1.67
C GLU A 267 -23.45 1.22 -1.88
N HIS A 268 -22.19 1.50 -1.53
CA HIS A 268 -21.54 2.80 -1.77
C HIS A 268 -21.52 3.15 -3.26
N ARG A 269 -21.14 2.18 -4.11
CA ARG A 269 -21.14 2.35 -5.57
C ARG A 269 -22.54 2.65 -6.10
N ARG A 270 -23.56 1.89 -5.69
CA ARG A 270 -24.96 2.10 -6.13
C ARG A 270 -25.52 3.45 -5.66
N LYS A 271 -25.21 3.89 -4.44
CA LYS A 271 -25.57 5.22 -3.93
C LYS A 271 -24.98 6.35 -4.76
N ALA A 272 -23.82 6.13 -5.38
CA ALA A 272 -23.19 7.05 -6.32
C ALA A 272 -23.77 6.95 -7.75
N GLY A 273 -24.90 6.26 -7.96
CA GLY A 273 -25.58 6.15 -9.25
C GLY A 273 -24.95 5.14 -10.22
N ARG A 274 -24.05 4.28 -9.75
CA ARG A 274 -23.29 3.34 -10.59
C ARG A 274 -24.11 2.08 -10.88
N LYS A 275 -24.04 1.57 -12.12
CA LYS A 275 -24.57 0.24 -12.48
C LYS A 275 -23.56 -0.82 -12.04
N VAL A 276 -23.87 -1.57 -10.98
CA VAL A 276 -22.95 -2.58 -10.43
C VAL A 276 -23.35 -3.99 -10.83
N ILE A 277 -22.42 -4.69 -11.46
CA ILE A 277 -22.53 -6.07 -11.94
C ILE A 277 -21.50 -6.94 -11.20
N VAL A 278 -21.90 -8.13 -10.77
CA VAL A 278 -21.02 -9.11 -10.12
C VAL A 278 -21.04 -10.41 -10.92
N LEU A 279 -19.90 -10.77 -11.49
CA LEU A 279 -19.68 -12.04 -12.16
C LEU A 279 -19.20 -13.06 -11.13
N ASP A 280 -20.12 -13.90 -10.66
CA ASP A 280 -19.89 -14.91 -9.63
C ASP A 280 -20.40 -16.27 -10.13
N PRO A 281 -19.54 -17.30 -10.28
CA PRO A 281 -19.95 -18.62 -10.71
C PRO A 281 -20.94 -19.34 -9.79
N THR A 282 -21.11 -18.88 -8.56
CA THR A 282 -22.07 -19.44 -7.61
C THR A 282 -23.45 -18.78 -7.74
N ALA A 283 -23.51 -17.57 -8.32
CA ALA A 283 -24.74 -16.88 -8.66
C ALA A 283 -25.16 -17.23 -10.10
N SER A 284 -26.43 -17.52 -10.31
CA SER A 284 -26.95 -17.81 -11.64
C SER A 284 -27.53 -16.55 -12.31
N GLY A 285 -27.48 -16.51 -13.64
CA GLY A 285 -28.22 -15.53 -14.45
C GLY A 285 -27.53 -14.20 -14.75
N VAL A 286 -26.27 -14.00 -14.31
CA VAL A 286 -25.49 -12.81 -14.67
C VAL A 286 -24.29 -13.24 -15.51
N GLY A 287 -24.17 -12.71 -16.72
CA GLY A 287 -23.09 -13.00 -17.65
C GLY A 287 -23.14 -12.11 -18.89
N LEU A 288 -22.01 -12.02 -19.58
CA LEU A 288 -21.88 -11.39 -20.89
C LEU A 288 -21.68 -12.47 -21.96
N ASN A 289 -21.88 -12.12 -23.24
CA ASN A 289 -21.43 -12.96 -24.33
C ASN A 289 -20.05 -12.48 -24.78
N ALA A 290 -19.01 -13.27 -24.57
CA ALA A 290 -17.64 -12.92 -24.92
C ALA A 290 -17.40 -12.74 -26.44
N LEU A 291 -18.39 -13.09 -27.27
CA LEU A 291 -18.36 -12.91 -28.72
C LEU A 291 -19.23 -11.74 -29.22
N ASP A 292 -19.98 -11.06 -28.34
CA ASP A 292 -20.97 -10.06 -28.76
C ASP A 292 -20.35 -8.88 -29.54
N TRP A 293 -19.12 -8.49 -29.20
CA TRP A 293 -18.42 -7.34 -29.74
C TRP A 293 -17.70 -7.58 -31.08
N ILE A 294 -17.64 -8.82 -31.58
CA ILE A 294 -16.91 -9.17 -32.81
C ILE A 294 -17.38 -8.34 -34.01
N GLY A 295 -16.45 -7.59 -34.61
CA GLY A 295 -16.69 -6.75 -35.79
C GLY A 295 -17.61 -5.55 -35.56
N ARG A 296 -17.88 -5.17 -34.31
CA ARG A 296 -18.69 -3.98 -34.00
C ARG A 296 -17.89 -2.68 -34.02
N HIS A 297 -16.59 -2.74 -33.69
CA HIS A 297 -15.79 -1.56 -33.39
C HIS A 297 -14.39 -1.67 -34.02
N GLY A 298 -14.16 -0.95 -35.13
CA GLY A 298 -12.83 -0.64 -35.69
C GLY A 298 -12.03 -1.79 -36.35
N ASN A 299 -11.98 -2.96 -35.73
CA ASN A 299 -11.25 -4.13 -36.22
C ASN A 299 -12.07 -4.97 -37.20
N THR A 300 -11.38 -5.83 -37.95
CA THR A 300 -12.04 -6.87 -38.73
C THR A 300 -12.57 -7.98 -37.81
N LYS A 301 -13.63 -8.68 -38.24
CA LYS A 301 -14.19 -9.80 -37.45
C LYS A 301 -13.13 -10.88 -37.23
N GLU A 302 -12.27 -11.09 -38.22
CA GLU A 302 -11.20 -12.07 -38.25
C GLU A 302 -10.16 -11.82 -37.14
N GLU A 303 -9.70 -10.57 -36.98
CA GLU A 303 -8.76 -10.19 -35.92
C GLU A 303 -9.35 -10.39 -34.52
N ASP A 304 -10.62 -10.02 -34.36
CA ASP A 304 -11.36 -10.17 -33.11
C ASP A 304 -11.52 -11.64 -32.71
N ILE A 305 -11.83 -12.51 -33.67
CA ILE A 305 -11.91 -13.97 -33.46
C ILE A 305 -10.56 -14.53 -33.00
N VAL A 306 -9.46 -14.12 -33.65
CA VAL A 306 -8.12 -14.54 -33.25
C VAL A 306 -7.81 -14.07 -31.82
N ALA A 307 -8.20 -12.86 -31.44
CA ALA A 307 -8.00 -12.35 -30.07
C ALA A 307 -8.70 -13.25 -29.03
N VAL A 308 -9.95 -13.64 -29.25
CA VAL A 308 -10.67 -14.55 -28.34
C VAL A 308 -9.96 -15.90 -28.21
N ALA A 309 -9.51 -16.48 -29.32
CA ALA A 309 -8.77 -17.75 -29.30
C ALA A 309 -7.48 -17.66 -28.45
N THR A 310 -6.76 -16.52 -28.54
CA THR A 310 -5.54 -16.29 -27.73
C THR A 310 -5.83 -16.14 -26.23
N TRP A 311 -7.03 -15.69 -25.84
CA TRP A 311 -7.39 -15.59 -24.43
C TRP A 311 -7.75 -16.96 -23.82
N ILE A 312 -8.36 -17.84 -24.62
CA ILE A 312 -8.67 -19.22 -24.20
C ILE A 312 -7.38 -20.01 -24.01
N MET A 313 -6.48 -19.97 -25.00
CA MET A 313 -5.25 -20.76 -25.02
C MET A 313 -4.19 -20.16 -24.11
N THR A 314 -3.65 -20.95 -23.18
CA THR A 314 -2.56 -20.48 -22.31
C THR A 314 -1.25 -20.33 -23.08
N ASP A 315 -0.58 -19.19 -22.98
CA ASP A 315 0.79 -19.03 -23.51
C ASP A 315 1.78 -19.34 -22.39
N ASN A 316 2.52 -20.44 -22.52
CA ASN A 316 3.58 -20.80 -21.59
C ASN A 316 4.93 -20.44 -22.23
N ALA A 317 5.41 -19.23 -21.98
CA ALA A 317 6.57 -18.66 -22.68
C ALA A 317 7.88 -19.48 -22.56
N HIS A 318 8.04 -20.38 -21.58
CA HIS A 318 9.38 -20.89 -21.22
C HIS A 318 9.51 -22.36 -20.80
N THR A 319 8.61 -23.28 -21.18
CA THR A 319 8.82 -24.70 -20.76
C THR A 319 8.24 -25.79 -21.67
N ALA A 320 7.66 -25.43 -22.81
CA ALA A 320 7.10 -26.42 -23.71
C ALA A 320 8.17 -26.94 -24.69
N SER A 321 8.14 -28.25 -24.97
CA SER A 321 8.95 -28.79 -26.06
C SER A 321 8.44 -28.26 -27.40
N ALA A 322 9.28 -28.22 -28.44
CA ALA A 322 8.85 -27.79 -29.78
C ALA A 322 7.62 -28.57 -30.29
N ARG A 323 7.47 -29.83 -29.84
CA ARG A 323 6.29 -30.66 -30.12
C ARG A 323 5.04 -30.13 -29.40
N ASP A 324 5.15 -29.81 -28.12
CA ASP A 324 4.02 -29.28 -27.34
C ASP A 324 3.57 -27.91 -27.86
N ASP A 325 4.53 -27.07 -28.28
CA ASP A 325 4.26 -25.78 -28.92
C ASP A 325 3.50 -25.95 -30.24
N PHE A 326 3.90 -26.93 -31.07
CA PHE A 326 3.18 -27.26 -32.30
C PHE A 326 1.71 -27.63 -32.03
N PHE A 327 1.47 -28.53 -31.06
CA PHE A 327 0.10 -28.95 -30.73
C PHE A 327 -0.72 -27.83 -30.10
N ARG A 328 -0.10 -26.97 -29.29
CA ARG A 328 -0.75 -25.79 -28.70
C ARG A 328 -1.14 -24.78 -29.79
N ALA A 329 -0.22 -24.44 -30.70
CA ALA A 329 -0.49 -23.52 -31.79
C ALA A 329 -1.59 -24.06 -32.73
N SER A 330 -1.53 -25.37 -33.04
CA SER A 330 -2.56 -26.04 -33.84
C SER A 330 -3.92 -26.08 -33.14
N ALA A 331 -3.95 -26.27 -31.82
CA ALA A 331 -5.19 -26.24 -31.04
C ALA A 331 -5.79 -24.84 -31.01
N MET A 332 -4.96 -23.80 -30.90
CA MET A 332 -5.41 -22.41 -31.05
C MET A 332 -6.02 -22.17 -32.43
N GLN A 333 -5.39 -22.65 -33.50
CA GLN A 333 -5.92 -22.53 -34.86
C GLN A 333 -7.25 -23.29 -35.03
N LEU A 334 -7.42 -24.46 -34.40
CA LEU A 334 -8.69 -25.19 -34.39
C LEU A 334 -9.79 -24.39 -33.68
N LEU A 335 -9.47 -23.75 -32.55
CA LEU A 335 -10.40 -22.87 -31.86
C LEU A 335 -10.77 -21.65 -32.71
N THR A 336 -9.79 -21.00 -33.34
CA THR A 336 -10.03 -19.90 -34.29
C THR A 336 -10.99 -20.33 -35.39
N ALA A 337 -10.78 -21.50 -36.00
CA ALA A 337 -11.65 -22.04 -37.04
C ALA A 337 -13.09 -22.27 -36.56
N LEU A 338 -13.27 -22.83 -35.35
CA LEU A 338 -14.60 -23.08 -34.79
C LEU A 338 -15.33 -21.81 -34.32
N ILE A 339 -14.61 -20.84 -33.77
CA ILE A 339 -15.18 -19.53 -33.42
C ILE A 339 -15.58 -18.80 -34.71
N ALA A 340 -14.74 -18.87 -35.76
CA ALA A 340 -15.03 -18.27 -37.05
C ALA A 340 -16.25 -18.91 -37.73
N ASP A 341 -16.39 -20.24 -37.69
CA ASP A 341 -17.61 -20.90 -38.16
C ASP A 341 -18.84 -20.37 -37.42
N VAL A 342 -18.80 -20.35 -36.07
CA VAL A 342 -19.93 -19.86 -35.27
C VAL A 342 -20.29 -18.40 -35.60
N CYS A 343 -19.31 -17.53 -35.85
CA CYS A 343 -19.56 -16.09 -36.05
C CYS A 343 -19.79 -15.68 -37.52
N LEU A 344 -19.22 -16.41 -38.49
CA LEU A 344 -19.09 -15.95 -39.88
C LEU A 344 -19.73 -16.87 -40.92
N SER A 345 -19.95 -18.15 -40.64
CA SER A 345 -20.45 -19.07 -41.68
C SER A 345 -21.93 -18.92 -41.99
N GLY A 346 -22.69 -18.20 -41.16
CA GLY A 346 -24.14 -18.07 -41.28
C GLY A 346 -24.92 -19.34 -40.90
N HIS A 347 -24.24 -20.41 -40.48
CA HIS A 347 -24.87 -21.67 -40.04
C HIS A 347 -25.42 -21.63 -38.62
N THR A 348 -25.02 -20.63 -37.82
CA THR A 348 -25.41 -20.49 -36.41
C THR A 348 -26.25 -19.24 -36.22
N ASP A 349 -27.44 -19.40 -35.65
CA ASP A 349 -28.32 -18.29 -35.27
C ASP A 349 -27.59 -17.29 -34.38
N GLU A 350 -27.83 -15.99 -34.58
CA GLU A 350 -27.13 -14.91 -33.84
C GLU A 350 -27.18 -15.08 -32.31
N LYS A 351 -28.29 -15.60 -31.77
CA LYS A 351 -28.46 -15.84 -30.33
C LYS A 351 -27.58 -16.96 -29.79
N GLU A 352 -27.20 -17.91 -30.64
CA GLU A 352 -26.36 -19.05 -30.31
C GLU A 352 -24.89 -18.80 -30.64
N GLN A 353 -24.53 -17.61 -31.13
CA GLN A 353 -23.14 -17.20 -31.39
C GLN A 353 -22.38 -16.96 -30.08
N THR A 354 -22.07 -18.05 -29.37
CA THR A 354 -21.49 -18.03 -28.04
C THR A 354 -20.34 -19.02 -27.92
N LEU A 355 -19.44 -18.79 -26.95
CA LEU A 355 -18.39 -19.75 -26.62
C LEU A 355 -18.94 -21.11 -26.17
N ARG A 356 -20.15 -21.13 -25.60
CA ARG A 356 -20.84 -22.38 -25.27
C ARG A 356 -21.18 -23.20 -26.51
N GLN A 357 -21.62 -22.55 -27.60
CA GLN A 357 -21.87 -23.22 -28.87
C GLN A 357 -20.57 -23.72 -29.52
N VAL A 358 -19.50 -22.93 -29.47
CA VAL A 358 -18.15 -23.36 -29.90
C VAL A 358 -17.73 -24.63 -29.14
N ARG A 359 -17.92 -24.66 -27.81
CA ARG A 359 -17.63 -25.85 -27.00
C ARG A 359 -18.50 -27.04 -27.38
N ALA A 360 -19.78 -26.84 -27.68
CA ALA A 360 -20.68 -27.91 -28.12
C ALA A 360 -20.19 -28.53 -29.44
N ASN A 361 -19.79 -27.70 -30.41
CA ASN A 361 -19.22 -28.15 -31.67
C ASN A 361 -17.90 -28.91 -31.46
N LEU A 362 -17.00 -28.39 -30.63
CA LEU A 362 -15.72 -29.03 -30.30
C LEU A 362 -15.86 -30.33 -29.51
N SER A 363 -16.97 -30.53 -28.79
CA SER A 363 -17.17 -31.74 -27.96
C SER A 363 -17.71 -32.93 -28.75
N GLU A 364 -17.91 -32.79 -30.07
CA GLU A 364 -18.30 -33.91 -30.92
C GLU A 364 -17.19 -34.98 -30.99
N PRO A 365 -17.55 -36.28 -31.12
CA PRO A 365 -16.57 -37.33 -31.34
C PRO A 365 -15.66 -36.99 -32.51
N GLU A 366 -14.37 -37.30 -32.40
CA GLU A 366 -13.34 -36.87 -33.36
C GLU A 366 -13.71 -37.13 -34.84
N PRO A 367 -14.23 -38.31 -35.23
CA PRO A 367 -14.64 -38.55 -36.63
C PRO A 367 -15.76 -37.62 -37.10
N LYS A 368 -16.70 -37.29 -36.19
CA LYS A 368 -17.82 -36.38 -36.46
C LYS A 368 -17.32 -34.94 -36.58
N LEU A 369 -16.40 -34.52 -35.71
CA LEU A 369 -15.79 -33.20 -35.79
C LEU A 369 -14.99 -33.02 -37.09
N ARG A 370 -14.23 -34.04 -37.52
CA ARG A 370 -13.53 -34.01 -38.81
C ARG A 370 -14.51 -33.85 -39.98
N ALA A 371 -15.59 -34.64 -39.99
CA ALA A 371 -16.63 -34.52 -41.00
C ALA A 371 -17.32 -33.13 -40.97
N ARG A 372 -17.51 -32.55 -39.79
CA ARG A 372 -18.00 -31.17 -39.63
C ARG A 372 -17.02 -30.17 -40.25
N LEU A 373 -15.73 -30.26 -39.96
CA LEU A 373 -14.71 -29.38 -40.54
C LEU A 373 -14.71 -29.47 -42.07
N THR A 374 -14.81 -30.68 -42.64
CA THR A 374 -14.96 -30.83 -44.11
C THR A 374 -16.21 -30.12 -44.63
N LYS A 375 -17.36 -30.28 -43.95
CA LYS A 375 -18.60 -29.57 -44.35
C LYS A 375 -18.49 -28.05 -44.23
N ILE A 376 -17.82 -27.55 -43.19
CA ILE A 376 -17.57 -26.10 -43.02
C ILE A 376 -16.72 -25.59 -44.18
N TYR A 377 -15.66 -26.33 -44.55
CA TYR A 377 -14.81 -25.97 -45.69
C TYR A 377 -15.57 -25.93 -47.01
N GLU A 378 -16.43 -26.92 -47.26
CA GLU A 378 -17.21 -27.02 -48.50
C GLU A 378 -18.38 -26.01 -48.56
N GLY A 379 -18.99 -25.70 -47.42
CA GLY A 379 -20.24 -24.92 -47.34
C GLY A 379 -20.11 -23.46 -46.88
N SER A 380 -18.95 -23.03 -46.36
CA SER A 380 -18.76 -21.64 -45.92
C SER A 380 -18.54 -20.69 -47.09
N ASP A 381 -19.14 -19.51 -47.06
CA ASP A 381 -18.83 -18.43 -48.02
C ASP A 381 -17.65 -17.54 -47.58
N SER A 382 -17.17 -17.69 -46.34
CA SER A 382 -16.03 -16.94 -45.83
C SER A 382 -14.69 -17.61 -46.18
N ASP A 383 -13.83 -16.89 -46.91
CA ASP A 383 -12.46 -17.33 -47.23
C ASP A 383 -11.63 -17.55 -45.96
N PHE A 384 -11.75 -16.66 -44.96
CA PHE A 384 -11.06 -16.82 -43.68
C PHE A 384 -11.41 -18.12 -42.97
N VAL A 385 -12.69 -18.51 -42.96
CA VAL A 385 -13.14 -19.79 -42.40
C VAL A 385 -12.53 -20.95 -43.19
N LYS A 386 -12.60 -20.91 -44.53
CA LYS A 386 -12.03 -21.96 -45.39
C LYS A 386 -10.53 -22.15 -45.18
N GLU A 387 -9.76 -21.06 -45.16
CA GLU A 387 -8.32 -21.08 -44.96
C GLU A 387 -7.95 -21.72 -43.60
N ASN A 388 -8.60 -21.29 -42.52
CA ASN A 388 -8.33 -21.81 -41.18
C ASN A 388 -8.74 -23.28 -41.01
N VAL A 389 -9.78 -23.73 -41.70
CA VAL A 389 -10.28 -25.11 -41.63
C VAL A 389 -9.47 -26.07 -42.52
N SER A 390 -8.97 -25.59 -43.67
CA SER A 390 -8.29 -26.40 -44.69
C SER A 390 -7.12 -27.24 -44.14
N VAL A 391 -6.38 -26.69 -43.18
CA VAL A 391 -5.22 -27.35 -42.55
C VAL A 391 -5.64 -28.63 -41.82
N PHE A 392 -6.84 -28.67 -41.25
CA PHE A 392 -7.36 -29.83 -40.52
C PHE A 392 -8.01 -30.87 -41.42
N VAL A 393 -8.58 -30.46 -42.55
CA VAL A 393 -9.17 -31.38 -43.54
C VAL A 393 -8.10 -32.33 -44.09
N ASN A 394 -6.90 -31.80 -44.35
CA ASN A 394 -5.77 -32.57 -44.89
C ASN A 394 -4.89 -33.22 -43.80
N MET A 395 -5.19 -33.00 -42.51
CA MET A 395 -4.36 -33.50 -41.40
C MET A 395 -4.59 -34.99 -41.15
N THR A 396 -3.50 -35.73 -40.87
CA THR A 396 -3.59 -37.16 -40.51
C THR A 396 -4.40 -37.35 -39.22
N PRO A 397 -5.16 -38.46 -39.07
CA PRO A 397 -5.92 -38.76 -37.86
C PRO A 397 -5.09 -38.64 -36.57
N GLU A 398 -3.90 -39.22 -36.54
CA GLU A 398 -3.06 -39.29 -35.34
C GLU A 398 -2.60 -37.89 -34.88
N THR A 399 -2.27 -37.01 -35.85
CA THR A 399 -1.90 -35.63 -35.55
C THR A 399 -3.12 -34.84 -35.08
N PHE A 400 -4.26 -35.02 -35.75
CA PHE A 400 -5.50 -34.34 -35.38
C PHE A 400 -5.97 -34.72 -33.97
N SER A 401 -5.86 -35.99 -33.56
CA SER A 401 -6.20 -36.43 -32.20
C SER A 401 -5.42 -35.64 -31.13
N GLY A 402 -4.13 -35.36 -31.37
CA GLY A 402 -3.30 -34.56 -30.47
C GLY A 402 -3.74 -33.09 -30.39
N VAL A 403 -4.12 -32.51 -31.53
CA VAL A 403 -4.65 -31.13 -31.61
C VAL A 403 -6.00 -31.03 -30.89
N TYR A 404 -6.91 -31.94 -31.22
CA TYR A 404 -8.24 -32.06 -30.64
C TYR A 404 -8.18 -32.20 -29.11
N ALA A 405 -7.32 -33.08 -28.60
CA ALA A 405 -7.17 -33.29 -27.16
C ALA A 405 -6.72 -32.01 -26.42
N ASN A 406 -5.81 -31.23 -27.01
CA ASN A 406 -5.37 -29.97 -26.43
C ASN A 406 -6.47 -28.90 -26.46
N ALA A 407 -7.19 -28.76 -27.57
CA ALA A 407 -8.32 -27.82 -27.67
C ALA A 407 -9.44 -28.16 -26.67
N VAL A 408 -9.77 -29.45 -26.53
CA VAL A 408 -10.77 -29.93 -25.56
C VAL A 408 -10.33 -29.65 -24.12
N LYS A 409 -9.04 -29.84 -23.80
CA LYS A 409 -8.49 -29.55 -22.47
C LYS A 409 -8.62 -28.07 -22.11
N GLU A 410 -8.18 -27.16 -22.97
CA GLU A 410 -8.18 -25.72 -22.68
C GLU A 410 -9.61 -25.12 -22.64
N THR A 411 -10.58 -25.78 -23.29
CA THR A 411 -12.00 -25.37 -23.28
C THR A 411 -12.87 -26.15 -22.30
N HIS A 412 -12.33 -27.11 -21.54
CA HIS A 412 -13.13 -27.98 -20.67
C HIS A 412 -14.02 -27.18 -19.73
N TRP A 413 -13.53 -26.06 -19.20
CA TRP A 413 -14.27 -25.21 -18.25
C TRP A 413 -15.59 -24.68 -18.81
N LEU A 414 -15.73 -24.51 -20.13
CA LEU A 414 -16.99 -24.14 -20.80
C LEU A 414 -18.06 -25.25 -20.72
N SER A 415 -17.69 -26.46 -20.31
CA SER A 415 -18.66 -27.55 -20.09
C SER A 415 -19.49 -27.31 -18.83
N TYR A 416 -18.91 -26.68 -17.81
CA TYR A 416 -19.62 -26.31 -16.60
C TYR A 416 -20.61 -25.17 -16.91
N ARG A 417 -21.91 -25.40 -16.64
CA ARG A 417 -22.97 -24.44 -16.98
C ARG A 417 -22.79 -23.09 -16.30
N ASN A 418 -22.32 -23.11 -15.05
CA ASN A 418 -22.09 -21.90 -14.28
C ASN A 418 -20.93 -21.05 -14.84
N TYR A 419 -19.83 -21.65 -15.28
CA TYR A 419 -18.73 -20.87 -15.90
C TYR A 419 -19.11 -20.39 -17.31
N ALA A 420 -19.71 -21.26 -18.12
CA ALA A 420 -20.14 -20.89 -19.46
C ALA A 420 -21.18 -19.76 -19.43
N GLY A 421 -22.12 -19.79 -18.49
CA GLY A 421 -23.14 -18.74 -18.35
C GLY A 421 -22.56 -17.33 -18.13
N LEU A 422 -21.35 -17.21 -17.57
CA LEU A 422 -20.70 -15.91 -17.34
C LEU A 422 -20.14 -15.28 -18.63
N VAL A 423 -19.80 -16.10 -19.64
CA VAL A 423 -19.16 -15.69 -20.92
C VAL A 423 -20.00 -16.03 -22.16
N SER A 424 -21.19 -16.58 -21.97
CA SER A 424 -22.15 -16.92 -23.01
C SER A 424 -23.58 -16.54 -22.57
N GLY A 425 -23.69 -15.52 -21.72
CA GLY A 425 -24.96 -14.97 -21.25
C GLY A 425 -25.33 -13.68 -21.98
N ASP A 426 -26.48 -13.12 -21.65
CA ASP A 426 -27.07 -11.93 -22.30
C ASP A 426 -27.57 -10.89 -21.30
N SER A 427 -27.18 -10.99 -20.03
CA SER A 427 -27.68 -10.12 -18.95
C SER A 427 -27.20 -8.67 -19.04
N PHE A 428 -26.06 -8.44 -19.68
CA PHE A 428 -25.53 -7.12 -20.02
C PHE A 428 -24.58 -7.25 -21.22
N SER A 429 -24.32 -6.15 -21.92
CA SER A 429 -23.34 -6.09 -23.01
C SER A 429 -22.07 -5.40 -22.55
N THR A 430 -20.94 -5.78 -23.14
CA THR A 430 -19.67 -5.08 -22.90
C THR A 430 -19.72 -3.60 -23.35
N ASP A 431 -20.66 -3.25 -24.25
CA ASP A 431 -20.89 -1.88 -24.68
C ASP A 431 -21.31 -0.95 -23.53
N ASP A 432 -21.89 -1.50 -22.45
CA ASP A 432 -22.24 -0.75 -21.24
C ASP A 432 -21.02 -0.15 -20.54
N LEU A 433 -19.80 -0.61 -20.82
CA LEU A 433 -18.58 -0.04 -20.25
C LEU A 433 -18.24 1.34 -20.84
N ALA A 434 -18.68 1.61 -22.07
CA ALA A 434 -18.33 2.82 -22.79
C ALA A 434 -18.95 4.08 -22.18
N ASN A 435 -20.04 3.94 -21.43
CA ASN A 435 -20.69 5.06 -20.75
C ASN A 435 -19.92 5.57 -19.51
N GLY A 436 -18.94 4.80 -19.02
CA GLY A 436 -18.16 5.13 -17.83
C GLY A 436 -18.90 5.00 -16.49
N GLU A 437 -20.14 4.51 -16.49
CA GLU A 437 -21.07 4.40 -15.34
C GLU A 437 -21.21 2.98 -14.78
N THR A 438 -20.65 2.00 -15.50
CA THR A 438 -20.72 0.58 -15.15
C THR A 438 -19.52 0.14 -14.32
N ASP A 439 -19.80 -0.59 -13.25
CA ASP A 439 -18.81 -1.26 -12.41
C ASP A 439 -19.01 -2.77 -12.47
N ILE A 440 -17.94 -3.53 -12.71
CA ILE A 440 -17.95 -4.99 -12.84
C ILE A 440 -16.98 -5.59 -11.83
N PHE A 441 -17.49 -6.47 -10.97
CA PHE A 441 -16.69 -7.25 -10.04
C PHE A 441 -16.60 -8.70 -10.51
N ILE A 442 -15.39 -9.19 -10.73
CA ILE A 442 -15.07 -10.55 -11.18
C ILE A 442 -14.71 -11.37 -9.95
N ALA A 443 -15.71 -12.01 -9.35
CA ALA A 443 -15.60 -12.79 -8.11
C ALA A 443 -15.24 -14.25 -8.44
N LEU A 444 -14.01 -14.47 -8.90
CA LEU A 444 -13.49 -15.79 -9.26
C LEU A 444 -12.52 -16.27 -8.21
N ASP A 445 -12.89 -17.30 -7.45
CA ASP A 445 -12.00 -17.79 -6.39
C ASP A 445 -10.64 -18.26 -6.93
N LEU A 446 -9.65 -18.27 -6.03
CA LEU A 446 -8.28 -18.63 -6.39
C LEU A 446 -8.17 -20.04 -7.00
N LYS A 447 -9.02 -20.99 -6.57
CA LYS A 447 -9.00 -22.37 -7.08
C LYS A 447 -9.46 -22.42 -8.54
N VAL A 448 -10.47 -21.64 -8.90
CA VAL A 448 -10.97 -21.49 -10.27
C VAL A 448 -9.92 -20.82 -11.13
N LEU A 449 -9.26 -19.77 -10.64
CA LEU A 449 -8.17 -19.09 -11.37
C LEU A 449 -6.98 -20.03 -11.63
N GLU A 450 -6.61 -20.87 -10.66
CA GLU A 450 -5.53 -21.84 -10.81
C GLU A 450 -5.90 -23.01 -11.72
N ALA A 451 -7.13 -23.52 -11.62
CA ALA A 451 -7.59 -24.65 -12.44
C ALA A 451 -7.89 -24.25 -13.89
N HIS A 452 -8.42 -23.04 -14.10
CA HIS A 452 -8.98 -22.59 -15.37
C HIS A 452 -8.59 -21.13 -15.69
N PRO A 453 -7.30 -20.80 -15.84
CA PRO A 453 -6.84 -19.43 -16.09
C PRO A 453 -7.38 -18.83 -17.41
N GLY A 454 -7.66 -19.67 -18.41
CA GLY A 454 -8.30 -19.25 -19.66
C GLY A 454 -9.68 -18.60 -19.46
N PHE A 455 -10.43 -19.02 -18.44
CA PHE A 455 -11.73 -18.43 -18.14
C PHE A 455 -11.61 -16.96 -17.75
N ALA A 456 -10.76 -16.65 -16.77
CA ALA A 456 -10.57 -15.27 -16.31
C ALA A 456 -9.95 -14.39 -17.40
N ARG A 457 -9.06 -14.95 -18.23
CA ARG A 457 -8.49 -14.25 -19.39
C ARG A 457 -9.55 -13.90 -20.43
N VAL A 458 -10.50 -14.78 -20.72
CA VAL A 458 -11.63 -14.47 -21.62
C VAL A 458 -12.47 -13.32 -21.06
N VAL A 459 -12.82 -13.36 -19.76
CA VAL A 459 -13.60 -12.29 -19.13
C VAL A 459 -12.85 -10.95 -19.20
N ILE A 460 -11.61 -10.91 -18.70
CA ILE A 460 -10.82 -9.67 -18.65
C ILE A 460 -10.49 -9.16 -20.05
N GLY A 461 -10.14 -10.07 -20.97
CA GLY A 461 -9.89 -9.77 -22.37
C GLY A 461 -11.10 -9.13 -23.03
N SER A 462 -12.28 -9.71 -22.88
CA SER A 462 -13.53 -9.16 -23.45
C SER A 462 -13.82 -7.75 -22.92
N LEU A 463 -13.69 -7.53 -21.61
CA LEU A 463 -13.95 -6.23 -20.98
C LEU A 463 -12.92 -5.15 -21.37
N LEU A 464 -11.64 -5.51 -21.44
CA LEU A 464 -10.59 -4.59 -21.92
C LEU A 464 -10.79 -4.26 -23.40
N ASN A 465 -11.07 -5.27 -24.22
CA ASN A 465 -11.16 -5.10 -25.65
C ASN A 465 -12.39 -4.28 -26.06
N ALA A 466 -13.50 -4.41 -25.33
CA ALA A 466 -14.69 -3.59 -25.53
C ALA A 466 -14.45 -2.09 -25.33
N ILE A 467 -13.45 -1.72 -24.52
CA ILE A 467 -13.03 -0.32 -24.32
C ILE A 467 -11.96 0.06 -25.36
N TYR A 468 -10.99 -0.83 -25.58
CA TYR A 468 -9.88 -0.59 -26.49
C TYR A 468 -10.33 -0.40 -27.96
N ASN A 469 -11.21 -1.26 -28.47
CA ASN A 469 -11.66 -1.22 -29.87
C ASN A 469 -12.50 0.04 -30.21
N ARG A 470 -13.00 0.76 -29.20
CA ARG A 470 -13.74 2.03 -29.39
C ARG A 470 -12.84 3.21 -29.74
N ASN A 471 -11.52 3.00 -29.78
CA ASN A 471 -10.57 4.00 -30.23
C ASN A 471 -10.68 5.37 -29.52
N GLY A 472 -10.96 5.34 -28.21
CA GLY A 472 -11.13 6.53 -27.39
C GLY A 472 -12.56 7.10 -27.33
N ASP A 473 -13.52 6.53 -28.06
CA ASP A 473 -14.94 6.87 -27.94
C ASP A 473 -15.59 6.22 -26.70
N VAL A 474 -15.09 6.64 -25.53
CA VAL A 474 -15.59 6.24 -24.22
C VAL A 474 -15.71 7.46 -23.31
N LYS A 475 -16.75 7.46 -22.47
CA LYS A 475 -16.97 8.52 -21.50
C LYS A 475 -16.09 8.30 -20.27
N GLY A 476 -15.11 9.18 -20.06
CA GLY A 476 -14.25 9.14 -18.90
C GLY A 476 -13.20 8.04 -18.97
N ARG A 477 -12.88 7.44 -17.82
CA ARG A 477 -11.88 6.37 -17.72
C ARG A 477 -12.40 5.18 -16.93
N THR A 478 -11.99 4.00 -17.35
CA THR A 478 -12.25 2.75 -16.64
C THR A 478 -10.97 2.24 -15.99
N LEU A 479 -11.05 2.07 -14.67
CA LEU A 479 -9.99 1.48 -13.86
C LEU A 479 -10.15 -0.04 -13.83
N PHE A 480 -9.15 -0.75 -14.32
CA PHE A 480 -8.97 -2.18 -14.12
C PHE A 480 -8.08 -2.40 -12.91
N LEU A 481 -8.72 -2.72 -11.80
CA LEU A 481 -8.09 -3.01 -10.52
C LEU A 481 -7.98 -4.52 -10.39
N LEU A 482 -6.84 -5.04 -10.84
CA LEU A 482 -6.65 -6.47 -10.98
C LEU A 482 -5.86 -6.99 -9.78
N ASP A 483 -6.55 -7.64 -8.83
CA ASP A 483 -5.87 -8.32 -7.73
C ASP A 483 -5.30 -9.65 -8.21
N GLU A 484 -4.11 -9.98 -7.74
CA GLU A 484 -3.43 -11.24 -8.04
C GLU A 484 -3.26 -11.59 -9.54
N VAL A 485 -2.89 -10.59 -10.36
CA VAL A 485 -2.76 -10.70 -11.83
C VAL A 485 -1.90 -11.87 -12.29
N ALA A 486 -0.89 -12.26 -11.52
CA ALA A 486 -0.01 -13.38 -11.87
C ALA A 486 -0.78 -14.69 -12.12
N ARG A 487 -1.97 -14.87 -11.54
CA ARG A 487 -2.81 -16.06 -11.72
C ARG A 487 -3.44 -16.17 -13.10
N LEU A 488 -3.51 -15.06 -13.84
CA LEU A 488 -3.98 -15.06 -15.22
C LEU A 488 -2.93 -15.67 -16.17
N GLY A 489 -1.66 -15.69 -15.78
CA GLY A 489 -0.55 -15.97 -16.68
C GLY A 489 -0.34 -14.85 -17.69
N TYR A 490 0.34 -15.16 -18.81
CA TYR A 490 0.57 -14.20 -19.87
C TYR A 490 -0.75 -13.84 -20.57
N LEU A 491 -0.99 -12.53 -20.70
CA LEU A 491 -2.16 -11.99 -21.38
C LEU A 491 -1.76 -10.76 -22.21
N ARG A 492 -1.61 -10.95 -23.52
CA ARG A 492 -1.10 -9.93 -24.46
C ARG A 492 -1.85 -8.61 -24.42
N ILE A 493 -3.18 -8.63 -24.26
CA ILE A 493 -3.99 -7.40 -24.22
C ILE A 493 -3.65 -6.49 -23.01
N LEU A 494 -3.10 -7.04 -21.93
CA LEU A 494 -2.59 -6.21 -20.82
C LEU A 494 -1.33 -5.44 -21.23
N GLU A 495 -0.45 -6.02 -22.06
CA GLU A 495 0.71 -5.29 -22.61
C GLU A 495 0.28 -4.22 -23.62
N THR A 496 -0.72 -4.52 -24.46
CA THR A 496 -1.32 -3.52 -25.36
C THR A 496 -1.94 -2.37 -24.56
N ALA A 497 -2.68 -2.68 -23.50
CA ALA A 497 -3.26 -1.68 -22.60
C ALA A 497 -2.19 -0.89 -21.85
N ARG A 498 -1.06 -1.51 -21.46
CA ARG A 498 0.09 -0.82 -20.85
C ARG A 498 0.65 0.28 -21.75
N ASP A 499 0.81 -0.02 -23.03
CA ASP A 499 1.52 0.84 -23.97
C ASP A 499 0.61 1.93 -24.56
N ALA A 500 -0.66 1.61 -24.80
CA ALA A 500 -1.59 2.49 -25.50
C ALA A 500 -2.82 2.89 -24.66
N GLY A 501 -3.18 2.12 -23.64
CA GLY A 501 -4.50 2.17 -22.97
C GLY A 501 -4.89 3.53 -22.40
N ARG A 502 -3.92 4.37 -21.99
CA ARG A 502 -4.20 5.74 -21.52
C ARG A 502 -5.05 6.55 -22.49
N LYS A 503 -4.75 6.46 -23.81
CA LYS A 503 -5.47 7.23 -24.84
C LYS A 503 -6.88 6.69 -25.09
N TYR A 504 -7.12 5.42 -24.75
CA TYR A 504 -8.38 4.72 -24.92
C TYR A 504 -9.25 4.74 -23.65
N GLY A 505 -8.87 5.54 -22.64
CA GLY A 505 -9.61 5.63 -21.39
C GLY A 505 -9.38 4.46 -20.42
N ILE A 506 -8.34 3.63 -20.64
CA ILE A 506 -8.01 2.50 -19.76
C ILE A 506 -6.96 2.92 -18.75
N THR A 507 -7.19 2.58 -17.48
CA THR A 507 -6.20 2.71 -16.41
C THR A 507 -6.04 1.35 -15.71
N LEU A 508 -4.83 0.81 -15.69
CA LEU A 508 -4.52 -0.44 -14.98
C LEU A 508 -3.94 -0.18 -13.59
N THR A 509 -4.43 -0.87 -12.58
CA THR A 509 -3.74 -1.04 -11.29
C THR A 509 -3.57 -2.53 -11.05
N MET A 510 -2.35 -3.03 -11.22
CA MET A 510 -2.04 -4.45 -11.10
C MET A 510 -1.38 -4.76 -9.77
N ILE A 511 -1.89 -5.77 -9.08
CA ILE A 511 -1.41 -6.17 -7.75
C ILE A 511 -0.74 -7.55 -7.84
N PHE A 512 0.49 -7.65 -7.35
CA PHE A 512 1.30 -8.87 -7.30
C PHE A 512 1.74 -9.17 -5.86
N GLN A 513 1.93 -10.44 -5.49
CA GLN A 513 2.49 -10.75 -4.15
C GLN A 513 3.99 -10.46 -4.10
N SER A 514 4.68 -10.73 -5.19
CA SER A 514 6.12 -10.56 -5.29
C SER A 514 6.56 -10.18 -6.70
N LEU A 515 7.76 -9.63 -6.80
CA LEU A 515 8.40 -9.38 -8.08
C LEU A 515 8.70 -10.69 -8.84
N GLY A 516 8.94 -11.78 -8.11
CA GLY A 516 9.14 -13.11 -8.68
C GLY A 516 7.93 -13.60 -9.47
N GLN A 517 6.72 -13.50 -8.90
CA GLN A 517 5.48 -13.90 -9.58
C GLN A 517 5.24 -13.13 -10.87
N MET A 518 5.54 -11.83 -10.88
CA MET A 518 5.41 -11.03 -12.10
C MET A 518 6.39 -11.48 -13.18
N ARG A 519 7.65 -11.77 -12.81
CA ARG A 519 8.66 -12.28 -13.74
C ARG A 519 8.25 -13.63 -14.31
N GLU A 520 7.68 -14.51 -13.49
CA GLU A 520 7.18 -15.81 -13.93
C GLU A 520 6.03 -15.65 -14.94
N ALA A 521 5.04 -14.79 -14.63
CA ALA A 521 3.86 -14.61 -15.47
C ALA A 521 4.14 -13.93 -16.82
N TYR A 522 5.14 -13.04 -16.90
CA TYR A 522 5.39 -12.20 -18.10
C TYR A 522 6.71 -12.47 -18.82
N GLY A 523 7.45 -13.54 -18.51
CA GLY A 523 8.63 -13.92 -19.31
C GLY A 523 9.94 -13.26 -18.86
N GLY A 524 10.16 -13.18 -17.56
CA GLY A 524 11.45 -12.86 -16.96
C GLY A 524 11.73 -11.37 -16.75
N ARG A 525 13.02 -11.02 -16.67
CA ARG A 525 13.47 -9.67 -16.28
C ARG A 525 13.18 -8.62 -17.35
N ASP A 526 13.35 -8.94 -18.62
CA ASP A 526 13.24 -7.97 -19.72
C ASP A 526 11.80 -7.47 -19.89
N ALA A 527 10.83 -8.39 -19.85
CA ALA A 527 9.41 -8.03 -19.90
C ALA A 527 8.97 -7.25 -18.65
N THR A 528 9.45 -7.64 -17.47
CA THR A 528 9.16 -6.92 -16.22
C THR A 528 9.72 -5.50 -16.24
N SER A 529 10.88 -5.27 -16.86
CA SER A 529 11.45 -3.93 -17.03
C SER A 529 10.55 -3.02 -17.86
N LYS A 530 9.96 -3.51 -18.95
CA LYS A 530 8.99 -2.74 -19.77
C LYS A 530 7.80 -2.26 -18.93
N TRP A 531 7.28 -3.12 -18.07
CA TRP A 531 6.23 -2.74 -17.12
C TRP A 531 6.67 -1.67 -16.14
N PHE A 532 7.92 -1.71 -15.68
CA PHE A 532 8.45 -0.70 -14.76
C PHE A 532 8.71 0.65 -15.40
N GLU A 533 9.07 0.65 -16.68
CA GLU A 533 9.26 1.87 -17.48
C GLU A 533 7.93 2.53 -17.81
N SER A 534 6.89 1.74 -18.12
CA SER A 534 5.58 2.26 -18.46
C SER A 534 4.74 2.66 -17.25
N ALA A 535 4.89 2.04 -16.07
CA ALA A 535 4.05 2.35 -14.91
C ALA A 535 4.28 3.78 -14.38
N SER A 536 3.19 4.50 -14.10
CA SER A 536 3.24 5.87 -13.56
C SER A 536 3.72 5.89 -12.12
N TRP A 537 3.37 4.85 -11.35
CA TRP A 537 3.82 4.64 -10.00
C TRP A 537 3.95 3.16 -9.68
N ILE A 538 4.89 2.82 -8.79
CA ILE A 538 5.13 1.46 -8.33
C ILE A 538 5.28 1.47 -6.82
N SER A 539 4.46 0.69 -6.12
CA SER A 539 4.49 0.55 -4.65
C SER A 539 5.08 -0.79 -4.24
N PHE A 540 5.90 -0.78 -3.19
CA PHE A 540 6.44 -1.95 -2.51
C PHE A 540 6.09 -1.91 -1.02
N ALA A 541 5.50 -2.99 -0.51
CA ALA A 541 5.17 -3.17 0.90
C ALA A 541 5.37 -4.62 1.34
N ALA A 542 5.57 -4.85 2.64
CA ALA A 542 5.68 -6.20 3.22
C ALA A 542 6.63 -7.13 2.43
N ILE A 543 7.83 -6.64 2.13
CA ILE A 543 8.83 -7.36 1.32
C ILE A 543 9.61 -8.32 2.21
N ASN A 544 9.58 -9.60 1.87
CA ASN A 544 10.33 -10.65 2.56
C ASN A 544 11.47 -11.24 1.72
N ASP A 545 11.53 -10.91 0.43
CA ASP A 545 12.54 -11.42 -0.49
C ASP A 545 13.80 -10.52 -0.48
N PRO A 546 15.00 -11.06 -0.15
CA PRO A 546 16.24 -10.29 -0.14
C PRO A 546 16.58 -9.66 -1.50
N ASP A 547 16.32 -10.35 -2.61
CA ASP A 547 16.63 -9.83 -3.95
C ASP A 547 15.78 -8.60 -4.29
N THR A 548 14.49 -8.65 -3.93
CA THR A 548 13.59 -7.50 -4.05
C THR A 548 14.00 -6.36 -3.12
N ALA A 549 14.45 -6.65 -1.90
CA ALA A 549 14.96 -5.64 -0.97
C ALA A 549 16.23 -4.94 -1.49
N ASP A 550 17.16 -5.71 -2.08
CA ASP A 550 18.35 -5.18 -2.76
C ASP A 550 17.98 -4.31 -3.96
N TYR A 551 16.99 -4.74 -4.76
CA TYR A 551 16.47 -3.96 -5.87
C TYR A 551 15.88 -2.62 -5.38
N ILE A 552 15.05 -2.63 -4.33
CA ILE A 552 14.46 -1.41 -3.74
C ILE A 552 15.55 -0.49 -3.20
N SER A 553 16.55 -1.02 -2.47
CA SER A 553 17.67 -0.23 -1.94
C SER A 553 18.44 0.45 -3.07
N LYS A 554 18.81 -0.29 -4.13
CA LYS A 554 19.49 0.25 -5.32
C LYS A 554 18.65 1.30 -6.03
N ARG A 555 17.34 1.06 -6.18
CA ARG A 555 16.41 2.00 -6.83
C ARG A 555 16.19 3.28 -6.02
N CYS A 556 16.29 3.21 -4.70
CA CYS A 556 16.27 4.40 -3.84
C CYS A 556 17.53 5.27 -3.98
N GLY A 557 18.63 4.69 -4.46
CA GLY A 557 19.91 5.37 -4.66
C GLY A 557 20.72 5.55 -3.38
N ASP A 558 21.89 6.15 -3.56
CA ASP A 558 22.85 6.40 -2.48
C ASP A 558 22.89 7.88 -2.08
N THR A 559 23.21 8.10 -0.82
CA THR A 559 23.36 9.42 -0.22
C THR A 559 24.70 9.54 0.49
N THR A 560 25.23 10.75 0.52
CA THR A 560 26.47 11.06 1.24
C THR A 560 26.13 11.38 2.69
N VAL A 561 26.75 10.65 3.64
CA VAL A 561 26.57 10.88 5.07
C VAL A 561 27.87 11.39 5.70
N GLU A 562 27.75 12.41 6.54
CA GLU A 562 28.84 12.89 7.39
C GLU A 562 28.84 12.07 8.69
N VAL A 563 29.95 11.35 8.90
CA VAL A 563 30.21 10.55 10.09
C VAL A 563 31.26 11.28 10.93
N ASP A 564 30.91 11.61 12.17
CA ASP A 564 31.84 12.13 13.16
C ASP A 564 32.64 10.96 13.75
N GLN A 565 33.92 10.88 13.41
CA GLN A 565 34.83 9.94 14.05
C GLN A 565 35.49 10.64 15.25
N THR A 566 35.21 10.14 16.45
CA THR A 566 35.83 10.64 17.67
C THR A 566 36.88 9.64 18.14
N ASN A 567 38.15 10.00 18.02
CA ASN A 567 39.23 9.24 18.66
C ASN A 567 39.50 9.83 20.04
N ARG A 568 39.42 8.97 21.07
CA ARG A 568 39.79 9.32 22.43
C ARG A 568 41.00 8.48 22.82
N SER A 569 42.13 9.14 23.07
CA SER A 569 43.30 8.51 23.66
C SER A 569 43.44 8.97 25.11
N THR A 570 43.60 8.00 26.01
CA THR A 570 43.86 8.24 27.43
C THR A 570 45.25 7.76 27.76
N GLY A 571 46.10 8.68 28.20
CA GLY A 571 47.45 8.37 28.71
C GLY A 571 47.69 9.00 30.08
N MET A 572 48.84 8.70 30.69
CA MET A 572 49.21 9.14 32.05
C MET A 572 49.21 10.68 32.26
N LYS A 573 49.22 11.49 31.19
CA LYS A 573 49.18 12.97 31.27
C LYS A 573 47.82 13.60 30.89
N GLY A 574 46.77 12.81 30.67
CA GLY A 574 45.42 13.32 30.38
C GLY A 574 44.72 12.63 29.21
N SER A 575 43.48 13.07 28.95
CA SER A 575 42.61 12.56 27.89
C SER A 575 42.61 13.52 26.70
N SER A 576 43.15 13.11 25.55
CA SER A 576 43.02 13.87 24.29
C SER A 576 41.83 13.36 23.49
N ARG A 577 41.04 14.28 22.93
CA ARG A 577 39.86 13.97 22.10
C ARG A 577 40.04 14.65 20.74
N SER A 578 40.31 13.86 19.71
CA SER A 578 40.28 14.31 18.32
C SER A 578 38.91 14.01 17.71
N ARG A 579 38.36 14.95 16.93
CA ARG A 579 37.14 14.76 16.15
C ARG A 579 37.46 15.02 14.69
N SER A 580 37.32 14.00 13.85
CA SER A 580 37.38 14.12 12.39
C SER A 580 36.00 13.89 11.79
N LYS A 581 35.72 14.55 10.67
CA LYS A 581 34.48 14.41 9.91
C LYS A 581 34.79 13.73 8.60
N GLN A 582 34.17 12.58 8.34
CA GLN A 582 34.35 11.83 7.11
C GLN A 582 33.04 11.75 6.34
N LEU A 583 33.11 11.95 5.02
CA LEU A 583 32.00 11.75 4.11
C LEU A 583 32.03 10.30 3.61
N ASN A 584 30.96 9.55 3.85
CA ASN A 584 30.83 8.15 3.45
C ASN A 584 29.61 7.96 2.55
N ARG A 585 29.70 6.99 1.62
CA ARG A 585 28.56 6.51 0.83
C ARG A 585 27.64 5.66 1.70
N ARG A 586 26.33 5.93 1.67
CA ARG A 586 25.32 5.09 2.32
C ARG A 586 24.09 4.98 1.42
N PRO A 587 23.56 3.78 1.16
CA PRO A 587 22.24 3.64 0.54
C PRO A 587 21.18 4.44 1.31
N LEU A 588 20.20 5.02 0.58
CA LEU A 588 19.12 5.79 1.20
C LEU A 588 18.37 4.96 2.24
N ILE A 589 18.18 3.68 1.94
CA ILE A 589 17.70 2.62 2.81
C ILE A 589 18.53 1.35 2.53
N LEU A 590 18.96 0.67 3.58
CA LEU A 590 19.69 -0.60 3.46
C LEU A 590 18.70 -1.75 3.18
N PRO A 591 19.11 -2.82 2.47
CA PRO A 591 18.24 -3.95 2.17
C PRO A 591 17.59 -4.56 3.42
N HIS A 592 18.34 -4.72 4.52
CA HIS A 592 17.78 -5.21 5.78
C HIS A 592 16.81 -4.23 6.46
N GLU A 593 16.92 -2.92 6.18
CA GLU A 593 15.95 -1.93 6.66
C GLU A 593 14.64 -2.05 5.87
N VAL A 594 14.69 -2.41 4.58
CA VAL A 594 13.51 -2.73 3.76
C VAL A 594 12.79 -3.97 4.28
N LEU A 595 13.53 -5.06 4.56
CA LEU A 595 12.98 -6.30 5.11
C LEU A 595 12.35 -6.14 6.51
N ARG A 596 12.75 -5.09 7.25
CA ARG A 596 12.22 -4.77 8.59
C ARG A 596 11.19 -3.65 8.59
N MET A 597 10.76 -3.18 7.42
CA MET A 597 9.68 -2.20 7.33
C MET A 597 8.41 -2.75 7.97
N ARG A 598 7.63 -1.86 8.60
CA ARG A 598 6.34 -2.24 9.16
C ARG A 598 5.37 -2.61 8.03
N ALA A 599 4.45 -3.53 8.31
CA ALA A 599 3.47 -4.00 7.32
C ALA A 599 2.47 -2.91 6.86
N ASP A 600 2.30 -1.83 7.63
CA ASP A 600 1.50 -0.65 7.28
C ASP A 600 2.31 0.47 6.61
N GLU A 601 3.54 0.17 6.21
CA GLU A 601 4.45 1.09 5.52
C GLU A 601 4.73 0.61 4.08
N GLN A 602 5.03 1.56 3.20
CA GLN A 602 5.38 1.27 1.81
C GLN A 602 6.42 2.27 1.27
N ILE A 603 7.10 1.85 0.20
CA ILE A 603 7.93 2.71 -0.63
C ILE A 603 7.30 2.78 -2.02
N VAL A 604 7.06 4.01 -2.48
CA VAL A 604 6.45 4.31 -3.77
C VAL A 604 7.47 5.02 -4.65
N PHE A 605 7.64 4.53 -5.86
CA PHE A 605 8.46 5.14 -6.91
C PHE A 605 7.54 5.77 -7.95
N THR A 606 7.89 6.97 -8.39
CA THR A 606 7.23 7.68 -9.49
C THR A 606 8.29 8.37 -10.33
N ALA A 607 8.14 8.34 -11.65
CA ALA A 607 9.18 8.82 -12.58
C ALA A 607 9.52 10.30 -12.33
N GLY A 608 10.80 10.65 -12.44
CA GLY A 608 11.29 12.03 -12.27
C GLY A 608 11.24 12.59 -10.85
N ASN A 609 10.88 11.78 -9.85
CA ASN A 609 10.72 12.22 -8.47
C ASN A 609 11.52 11.35 -7.49
N ALA A 610 11.85 11.91 -6.33
CA ALA A 610 12.45 11.17 -5.23
C ALA A 610 11.54 10.03 -4.76
N PRO A 611 12.09 8.91 -4.23
CA PRO A 611 11.26 7.84 -3.66
C PRO A 611 10.43 8.35 -2.49
N LEU A 612 9.18 7.90 -2.40
CA LEU A 612 8.25 8.27 -1.35
C LEU A 612 8.11 7.10 -0.37
N ARG A 613 8.51 7.31 0.88
CA ARG A 613 8.20 6.40 1.99
C ARG A 613 6.95 6.94 2.68
N CYS A 614 5.88 6.15 2.79
CA CYS A 614 4.63 6.60 3.37
C CYS A 614 3.83 5.46 4.03
N GLY A 615 2.79 5.82 4.78
CA GLY A 615 1.86 4.84 5.34
C GLY A 615 0.90 4.29 4.29
N ARG A 616 0.34 3.10 4.56
CA ARG A 616 -0.73 2.49 3.76
C ARG A 616 -2.11 2.96 4.23
N ALA A 617 -3.04 3.13 3.31
CA ALA A 617 -4.40 3.60 3.57
C ALA A 617 -5.33 2.46 4.01
N VAL A 618 -5.06 1.86 5.17
CA VAL A 618 -5.85 0.74 5.69
C VAL A 618 -7.27 1.20 6.06
N TRP A 619 -8.29 0.74 5.34
CA TRP A 619 -9.66 1.29 5.44
C TRP A 619 -10.25 1.23 6.86
N PHE A 620 -10.01 0.16 7.61
CA PHE A 620 -10.55 0.00 8.97
C PHE A 620 -9.83 0.87 10.01
N ARG A 621 -8.82 1.66 9.64
CA ARG A 621 -8.26 2.70 10.51
C ARG A 621 -8.95 4.05 10.34
N ARG A 622 -9.77 4.17 9.30
CA ARG A 622 -10.31 5.42 8.76
C ARG A 622 -11.82 5.50 8.97
N GLU A 623 -12.28 6.48 9.73
CA GLU A 623 -13.71 6.64 10.00
C GLU A 623 -14.50 7.00 8.72
N ASP A 624 -13.89 7.79 7.82
CA ASP A 624 -14.43 8.14 6.51
C ASP A 624 -14.66 6.92 5.61
N MET A 625 -13.82 5.88 5.70
CA MET A 625 -13.98 4.66 4.89
C MET A 625 -14.84 3.62 5.60
N LYS A 626 -14.68 3.44 6.92
CA LYS A 626 -15.51 2.52 7.71
C LYS A 626 -17.00 2.77 7.53
N ALA A 627 -17.41 4.04 7.49
CA ALA A 627 -18.81 4.42 7.33
C ALA A 627 -19.42 3.98 5.98
N CYS A 628 -18.57 3.75 4.96
CA CYS A 628 -19.00 3.40 3.62
C CYS A 628 -18.85 1.90 3.30
N VAL A 629 -18.11 1.16 4.13
CA VAL A 629 -17.80 -0.26 3.92
C VAL A 629 -18.87 -1.13 4.57
N GLY A 630 -19.46 -2.02 3.76
CA GLY A 630 -20.40 -3.05 4.21
C GLY A 630 -19.72 -4.20 4.96
N GLU A 631 -20.51 -5.23 5.31
CA GLU A 631 -19.99 -6.38 6.06
C GLU A 631 -18.91 -7.16 5.31
N ASN A 632 -17.84 -7.53 6.02
CA ASN A 632 -16.81 -8.44 5.51
C ASN A 632 -17.11 -9.86 5.99
N ARG A 633 -17.24 -10.81 5.04
CA ARG A 633 -17.54 -12.22 5.34
C ARG A 633 -16.51 -12.94 6.21
N PHE A 634 -15.25 -12.51 6.19
CA PHE A 634 -14.15 -13.05 6.98
C PHE A 634 -14.02 -12.41 8.36
N HIS A 635 -14.62 -11.23 8.54
CA HIS A 635 -14.65 -10.51 9.80
C HIS A 635 -16.09 -10.20 10.19
N LYS A 636 -16.81 -11.21 10.69
CA LYS A 636 -18.09 -11.00 11.35
C LYS A 636 -17.83 -10.23 12.64
N ASN A 637 -18.45 -9.06 12.79
CA ASN A 637 -18.44 -8.34 14.06
C ASN A 637 -19.08 -9.24 15.12
N SER A 638 -18.32 -9.59 16.15
CA SER A 638 -18.79 -10.33 17.34
C SER A 638 -19.73 -9.49 18.23
N SER A 639 -20.41 -8.49 17.67
CA SER A 639 -21.36 -7.61 18.35
C SER A 639 -22.81 -7.84 17.92
N GLY A 640 -23.11 -8.98 17.27
CA GLY A 640 -24.47 -9.49 17.18
C GLY A 640 -24.84 -10.14 18.50
N THR A 641 -25.55 -9.41 19.34
CA THR A 641 -26.31 -10.00 20.44
C THR A 641 -27.29 -10.99 19.83
N ASP A 642 -27.09 -12.27 20.10
CA ASP A 642 -28.14 -13.27 20.02
C ASP A 642 -29.38 -12.69 20.72
N SER A 643 -30.41 -12.38 19.94
CA SER A 643 -31.76 -12.26 20.47
C SER A 643 -32.32 -13.68 20.46
N PRO A 644 -32.45 -14.36 21.62
CA PRO A 644 -33.02 -15.69 21.63
C PRO A 644 -34.53 -15.57 21.42
N GLY A 645 -35.02 -16.18 20.34
CA GLY A 645 -36.38 -16.68 20.20
C GLY A 645 -37.53 -15.68 20.30
N ARG A 646 -38.25 -15.49 19.18
CA ARG A 646 -39.67 -15.78 19.08
C ARG A 646 -40.09 -15.89 17.61
#